data_AF-A0A0A7I4V6-F1
#
_entry.id   AF-A0A0A7I4V6-F1
#
_cell.length_a   1.000
_cell.length_b   1.000
_cell.length_c   1.000
_cell.angle_alpha   90.00
_cell.angle_beta   90.00
_cell.angle_gamma   90.00
#
_symmetry.space_group_name_H-M   'P 1'
#
loop_
_entity.id
_entity.type
_entity.pdbx_description
1 polymer ?
#
loop_
_entity_poly.entity_id
_entity_poly.type
_entity_poly.pdbx_seq_one_letter_code
_entity_poly.pdbx_strand_id
1 'polypeptide(L)'
;MSENNVYPKAAAGEQSANVAPNPSFPKLEESVLEYWEQDDTFQKSIERRPSGDHSQNEFVFFDGPPFANGLPHYGHLLTGYAKDVIPRYQTMKGHKVNRVFGWDTHGLPAELEAQKELGIDSVDQVKEMGIDKFNDACRASVLKYTNEWKDYVHRQARWVDFEHGYKTLNIPYMESVMWAFKQLYDKGLAYQGYRVLPYCPKDQTPLSAHELRMDADVYQDRQDTTVSVAVKLRDEEDAYAVFWTTTPWTVPTNFAIVVGADIDYVEVRPTEGKFAGKKFYLGKPLLGSYAKELGENYEIVRELKGAEMEGWRYYPVFPYFAGDENAVEGKVPGPEGYQIFTADYVDTVEGTGLVHQAPYGEDDMNTLNAKGIKSVDVLDAGCKFTALCPDYEGMYVFDANKPILRNLRAGDGPLERIPEDQRAILFQEKSYVHSYPHCWRCATPLIYKPVSSWFVSVTKIKDRLLELNQEINWIPGNVKDGQFGKWLANARDWSISRNRFWGSPIPVWVSDDPKYPRVDVYGSLDELKADFGDYPRDKDGNVNMHRPYIDELTRVNPDDPTGKSHMHRITDVMDCWFESGSMSFAQYHYPFENKETFEQHFPCDYIVEYIGQTRGWFYVLHIMATALFDKPAFKNVICHGIVLGSDGQKMSKHLRNYPDVNGVFNDFGSDAMRWFLMSSPILRGGNLIVTADGIRDTVRQVMLPVWSSYYFFTLYANAANNGAGFDARALRADEVAALPEMDRYLLARTRRLIEKTQHSLDDFLISDACEAVSDFIDMLTNWYIRNNRDRFWNEDANAFNTLYTVLEAFMRVIAPLAPMEAEAVWRGLTGGESVHLADWPFLADEQTGEASELGRVLVDDPALVDAMEKVREVVSGTLSMRKTKQIRVRQPLSKLTVVVENTVAVAAYDEILKSELNVKNVELCTLEDAETQGLKIINELRVNARVAGKRLRKDVQFAIKASKSGAWHVNAEGAPVCETPNGEIVLEEGEYELINSVEEKNAEEAANSVSAALPTGGFVILDTELNDDLIAEGYARDMIRAVQDARKAADLQISDRIALKLVVPAEDVAKVEQFKELVSSETLATSFEVTAGDELNVEVAKA
;
A
#
# COMPACT_ATOMS: atom_id res chain seq x y z
N MET A 1 38.78 -32.50 22.20
CA MET A 1 37.57 -31.76 21.79
C MET A 1 37.73 -30.37 22.39
N SER A 2 38.20 -29.39 21.63
CA SER A 2 38.67 -28.10 22.15
C SER A 2 37.50 -27.14 22.38
N GLU A 3 37.40 -26.61 23.61
CA GLU A 3 36.39 -25.65 24.08
C GLU A 3 36.66 -24.18 23.66
N ASN A 4 37.63 -23.89 22.79
CA ASN A 4 38.03 -22.50 22.48
C ASN A 4 37.95 -22.19 20.98
N ASN A 5 36.75 -21.99 20.45
CA ASN A 5 36.59 -21.30 19.15
C ASN A 5 36.69 -19.78 19.36
N VAL A 6 37.23 -19.06 18.38
CA VAL A 6 37.30 -17.58 18.40
C VAL A 6 35.94 -16.97 18.09
N TYR A 7 35.17 -17.61 17.21
CA TYR A 7 33.82 -17.21 16.82
C TYR A 7 32.80 -18.33 17.10
N PRO A 8 31.55 -18.02 17.47
CA PRO A 8 31.01 -16.66 17.67
C PRO A 8 31.58 -15.99 18.93
N LYS A 9 31.84 -14.68 18.89
CA LYS A 9 32.30 -13.89 20.04
C LYS A 9 31.18 -13.64 21.06
N ALA A 10 29.94 -13.54 20.59
CA ALA A 10 28.74 -13.52 21.41
C ALA A 10 27.60 -14.23 20.68
N ALA A 11 26.67 -14.83 21.42
CA ALA A 11 25.50 -15.45 20.82
C ALA A 11 24.22 -15.05 21.57
N ALA A 12 23.13 -14.92 20.82
CA ALA A 12 21.79 -14.81 21.38
C ALA A 12 21.20 -16.21 21.55
N GLY A 13 20.89 -16.62 22.78
CA GLY A 13 20.21 -17.89 23.11
C GLY A 13 21.06 -19.17 22.96
N GLU A 14 20.39 -20.30 22.69
CA GLU A 14 20.98 -21.66 22.61
C GLU A 14 21.85 -21.93 21.37
N GLN A 15 22.53 -20.92 20.82
CA GLN A 15 23.55 -21.22 19.81
C GLN A 15 24.69 -22.00 20.46
N SER A 16 25.04 -23.14 19.86
CA SER A 16 26.15 -23.97 20.30
C SER A 16 27.49 -23.21 20.19
N ALA A 17 28.55 -23.73 20.79
CA ALA A 17 29.92 -23.21 20.61
C ALA A 17 30.40 -23.13 19.14
N ASN A 18 29.61 -23.62 18.18
CA ASN A 18 29.83 -23.52 16.73
C ASN A 18 28.63 -22.89 16.02
N VAL A 19 28.90 -22.08 15.00
CA VAL A 19 27.89 -21.56 14.07
C VAL A 19 27.37 -22.71 13.19
N ALA A 20 26.05 -22.92 13.16
CA ALA A 20 25.45 -23.98 12.34
C ALA A 20 25.41 -23.57 10.85
N PRO A 21 25.70 -24.47 9.89
CA PRO A 21 25.63 -24.14 8.46
C PRO A 21 24.22 -23.85 7.95
N ASN A 22 23.21 -24.48 8.56
CA ASN A 22 21.80 -24.29 8.21
C ASN A 22 21.02 -23.93 9.49
N PRO A 23 20.79 -22.64 9.76
CA PRO A 23 20.10 -22.21 10.97
C PRO A 23 18.58 -22.38 10.83
N SER A 24 17.89 -22.42 11.96
CA SER A 24 16.45 -22.15 12.01
C SER A 24 16.28 -20.66 12.29
N PHE A 25 15.96 -19.86 11.25
CA PHE A 25 15.72 -18.43 11.41
C PHE A 25 14.61 -18.11 12.43
N PRO A 26 13.46 -18.80 12.47
CA PRO A 26 12.44 -18.55 13.50
C PRO A 26 12.98 -18.66 14.94
N LYS A 27 13.76 -19.70 15.25
CA LYS A 27 14.35 -19.88 16.58
C LYS A 27 15.45 -18.86 16.90
N LEU A 28 16.22 -18.50 15.88
CA LEU A 28 17.23 -17.45 15.97
C LEU A 28 16.58 -16.11 16.34
N GLU A 29 15.49 -15.76 15.65
CA GLU A 29 14.71 -14.56 15.90
C GLU A 29 14.11 -14.54 17.32
N GLU A 30 13.53 -15.65 17.78
CA GLU A 30 13.04 -15.78 19.16
C GLU A 30 14.13 -15.49 20.20
N SER A 31 15.34 -16.02 19.97
CA SER A 31 16.49 -15.81 20.87
C SER A 31 16.98 -14.35 20.85
N VAL A 32 16.90 -13.68 19.70
CA VAL A 32 17.26 -12.26 19.57
C VAL A 32 16.23 -11.37 20.27
N LEU A 33 14.94 -11.65 20.10
CA LEU A 33 13.87 -10.92 20.78
C LEU A 33 14.00 -11.02 22.30
N GLU A 34 14.23 -12.23 22.84
CA GLU A 34 14.46 -12.43 24.27
C GLU A 34 15.69 -11.65 24.77
N TYR A 35 16.77 -11.64 23.98
CA TYR A 35 17.94 -10.84 24.31
C TYR A 35 17.63 -9.33 24.38
N TRP A 36 16.95 -8.78 23.38
CA TRP A 36 16.61 -7.35 23.36
C TRP A 36 15.72 -6.93 24.52
N GLU A 37 14.80 -7.80 24.94
CA GLU A 37 13.95 -7.56 26.11
C GLU A 37 14.78 -7.56 27.41
N GLN A 38 15.67 -8.54 27.59
CA GLN A 38 16.53 -8.63 28.78
C GLN A 38 17.56 -7.49 28.86
N ASP A 39 18.09 -7.07 27.72
CA ASP A 39 19.09 -6.02 27.61
C ASP A 39 18.48 -4.61 27.58
N ASP A 40 17.16 -4.48 27.40
CA ASP A 40 16.45 -3.21 27.19
C ASP A 40 17.01 -2.42 25.98
N THR A 41 17.35 -3.15 24.92
CA THR A 41 18.09 -2.61 23.77
C THR A 41 17.30 -1.51 23.06
N PHE A 42 15.97 -1.62 22.97
CA PHE A 42 15.14 -0.59 22.35
C PHE A 42 15.23 0.75 23.12
N GLN A 43 15.04 0.72 24.44
CA GLN A 43 15.09 1.94 25.24
C GLN A 43 16.48 2.57 25.22
N LYS A 44 17.54 1.75 25.35
CA LYS A 44 18.93 2.20 25.18
C LYS A 44 19.17 2.86 23.83
N SER A 45 18.56 2.37 22.75
CA SER A 45 18.71 2.95 21.42
C SER A 45 18.15 4.37 21.33
N ILE A 46 17.13 4.70 22.11
CA ILE A 46 16.56 6.05 22.21
C ILE A 46 17.40 6.91 23.16
N GLU A 47 17.71 6.40 24.36
CA GLU A 47 18.38 7.16 25.42
C GLU A 47 19.82 7.56 25.08
N ARG A 48 20.51 6.76 24.25
CA ARG A 48 21.88 7.09 23.77
C ARG A 48 21.90 8.26 22.77
N ARG A 49 20.74 8.67 22.25
CA ARG A 49 20.64 9.74 21.27
C ARG A 49 20.16 11.03 21.95
N PRO A 50 21.00 12.08 22.03
CA PRO A 50 20.58 13.33 22.63
C PRO A 50 19.53 14.01 21.75
N SER A 51 18.52 14.62 22.40
CA SER A 51 17.49 15.42 21.73
C SER A 51 18.06 16.67 21.03
N GLY A 52 19.18 17.20 21.54
CA GLY A 52 19.76 18.48 21.10
C GLY A 52 19.02 19.68 21.70
N ASP A 53 19.47 20.89 21.36
CA ASP A 53 18.76 22.11 21.77
C ASP A 53 17.39 22.17 21.07
N HIS A 54 16.32 22.38 21.84
CA HIS A 54 14.94 22.47 21.33
C HIS A 54 14.52 21.32 20.38
N SER A 55 14.92 20.08 20.71
CA SER A 55 14.60 18.87 19.93
C SER A 55 15.13 18.85 18.49
N GLN A 56 16.16 19.65 18.18
CA GLN A 56 16.70 19.76 16.81
C GLN A 56 17.35 18.47 16.25
N ASN A 57 17.68 17.49 17.10
CA ASN A 57 18.21 16.19 16.69
C ASN A 57 17.17 15.07 16.78
N GLU A 58 15.90 15.41 17.04
CA GLU A 58 14.82 14.43 17.01
C GLU A 58 14.29 14.24 15.59
N PHE A 59 14.03 12.99 15.22
CA PHE A 59 13.25 12.66 14.03
C PHE A 59 11.86 12.24 14.49
N VAL A 60 10.86 13.07 14.18
CA VAL A 60 9.50 12.90 14.69
C VAL A 60 8.70 11.99 13.77
N PHE A 61 8.29 10.85 14.32
CA PHE A 61 7.45 9.86 13.64
C PHE A 61 6.07 9.80 14.30
N PHE A 62 5.00 9.92 13.50
CA PHE A 62 3.63 9.69 13.98
C PHE A 62 3.12 8.33 13.52
N ASP A 63 2.70 7.53 14.48
CA ASP A 63 2.10 6.22 14.22
C ASP A 63 0.59 6.35 14.01
N GLY A 64 0.11 6.07 12.80
CA GLY A 64 -1.31 5.98 12.51
C GLY A 64 -1.98 4.91 13.38
N PRO A 65 -2.99 5.26 14.20
CA PRO A 65 -3.54 4.36 15.20
C PRO A 65 -4.43 3.29 14.54
N PRO A 66 -4.11 1.99 14.63
CA PRO A 66 -5.03 0.95 14.18
C PRO A 66 -6.29 0.90 15.05
N PHE A 67 -7.38 0.42 14.45
CA PHE A 67 -8.59 0.08 15.20
C PHE A 67 -8.35 -1.17 16.06
N ALA A 68 -8.68 -1.09 17.34
CA ALA A 68 -8.56 -2.19 18.30
C ALA A 68 -9.74 -3.17 18.23
N ASN A 69 -10.10 -3.69 17.05
CA ASN A 69 -11.32 -4.50 16.87
C ASN A 69 -11.09 -5.85 16.14
N GLY A 70 -9.84 -6.30 16.01
CA GLY A 70 -9.53 -7.59 15.41
C GLY A 70 -8.04 -7.84 15.26
N LEU A 71 -7.69 -9.09 14.93
CA LEU A 71 -6.29 -9.50 14.71
C LEU A 71 -5.62 -8.82 13.50
N PRO A 72 -4.28 -8.60 13.55
CA PRO A 72 -3.47 -8.13 12.43
C PRO A 72 -3.56 -9.00 11.17
N HIS A 73 -3.21 -8.42 10.02
CA HIS A 73 -3.14 -9.09 8.72
C HIS A 73 -2.00 -8.47 7.90
N TYR A 74 -1.63 -9.02 6.73
CA TYR A 74 -0.46 -8.53 5.97
C TYR A 74 -0.44 -7.02 5.67
N GLY A 75 -1.60 -6.37 5.50
CA GLY A 75 -1.65 -4.89 5.42
C GLY A 75 -1.08 -4.19 6.67
N HIS A 76 -1.43 -4.66 7.88
CA HIS A 76 -0.88 -4.15 9.13
C HIS A 76 0.62 -4.48 9.26
N LEU A 77 1.06 -5.67 8.83
CA LEU A 77 2.46 -6.05 8.89
C LEU A 77 3.31 -5.22 7.92
N LEU A 78 2.89 -5.07 6.67
CA LEU A 78 3.54 -4.20 5.70
C LEU A 78 3.76 -2.80 6.25
N THR A 79 2.68 -2.21 6.78
CA THR A 79 2.72 -0.88 7.39
C THR A 79 3.67 -0.87 8.59
N GLY A 80 3.57 -1.85 9.49
CA GLY A 80 4.42 -1.97 10.68
C GLY A 80 5.90 -2.10 10.37
N TYR A 81 6.28 -2.82 9.31
CA TYR A 81 7.67 -2.92 8.87
C TYR A 81 8.19 -1.59 8.34
N ALA A 82 7.43 -0.90 7.49
CA ALA A 82 7.81 0.43 6.99
C ALA A 82 7.91 1.48 8.12
N LYS A 83 7.08 1.34 9.17
CA LYS A 83 7.13 2.14 10.40
C LYS A 83 8.33 1.81 11.30
N ASP A 84 9.08 0.76 11.02
CA ASP A 84 10.23 0.34 11.82
C ASP A 84 11.56 0.57 11.08
N VAL A 85 11.61 0.28 9.76
CA VAL A 85 12.80 0.45 8.92
C VAL A 85 13.35 1.89 9.00
N ILE A 86 12.52 2.89 8.72
CA ILE A 86 12.97 4.29 8.69
C ILE A 86 13.36 4.79 10.09
N PRO A 87 12.55 4.61 11.15
CA PRO A 87 12.97 4.98 12.50
C PRO A 87 14.26 4.29 12.99
N ARG A 88 14.47 3.00 12.69
CA ARG A 88 15.73 2.31 12.99
C ARG A 88 16.92 2.95 12.27
N TYR A 89 16.78 3.16 10.96
CA TYR A 89 17.79 3.85 10.15
C TYR A 89 18.14 5.22 10.72
N GLN A 90 17.15 6.05 11.04
CA GLN A 90 17.35 7.40 11.62
C GLN A 90 18.01 7.33 13.00
N THR A 91 17.71 6.31 13.81
CA THR A 91 18.38 6.10 15.11
C THR A 91 19.85 5.71 14.93
N MET A 92 20.17 4.90 13.93
CA MET A 92 21.56 4.58 13.57
C MET A 92 22.29 5.78 12.98
N LYS A 93 21.59 6.71 12.31
CA LYS A 93 22.12 8.01 11.87
C LYS A 93 22.43 8.97 13.03
N GLY A 94 22.07 8.63 14.27
CA GLY A 94 22.36 9.44 15.45
C GLY A 94 21.19 10.31 15.92
N HIS A 95 20.03 10.25 15.26
CA HIS A 95 18.85 10.98 15.69
C HIS A 95 18.13 10.28 16.84
N LYS A 96 17.50 11.07 17.71
CA LYS A 96 16.58 10.53 18.71
C LYS A 96 15.21 10.31 18.07
N VAL A 97 14.68 9.10 18.14
CA VAL A 97 13.42 8.74 17.50
C VAL A 97 12.47 8.11 18.51
N ASN A 98 11.58 8.91 19.09
CA ASN A 98 10.53 8.39 19.97
C ASN A 98 9.47 7.69 19.12
N ARG A 99 9.08 6.47 19.52
CA ARG A 99 8.16 5.62 18.75
C ARG A 99 7.07 5.14 19.69
N VAL A 100 5.94 5.82 19.72
CA VAL A 100 4.81 5.47 20.59
C VAL A 100 3.69 4.83 19.78
N PHE A 101 3.04 3.80 20.35
CA PHE A 101 1.93 3.13 19.69
C PHE A 101 0.61 3.84 20.00
N GLY A 102 -0.21 4.02 18.96
CA GLY A 102 -1.55 4.60 19.07
C GLY A 102 -2.67 3.60 18.96
N TRP A 103 -3.81 3.85 19.61
CA TRP A 103 -5.02 3.06 19.42
C TRP A 103 -6.22 3.92 19.09
N ASP A 104 -6.90 3.59 17.98
CA ASP A 104 -8.23 4.11 17.71
C ASP A 104 -9.26 3.16 18.33
N THR A 105 -9.91 3.67 19.38
CA THR A 105 -10.72 2.88 20.30
C THR A 105 -12.20 3.23 20.25
N HIS A 106 -12.60 4.19 19.42
CA HIS A 106 -13.95 4.74 19.38
C HIS A 106 -14.67 4.48 18.05
N GLY A 107 -15.96 4.83 18.02
CA GLY A 107 -16.78 4.83 16.81
C GLY A 107 -17.37 3.46 16.44
N LEU A 108 -18.05 3.44 15.29
CA LEU A 108 -18.73 2.27 14.74
C LEU A 108 -17.88 0.98 14.72
N PRO A 109 -16.57 1.00 14.41
CA PRO A 109 -15.78 -0.23 14.36
C PRO A 109 -15.68 -0.95 15.71
N ALA A 110 -15.61 -0.21 16.81
CA ALA A 110 -15.58 -0.76 18.16
C ALA A 110 -16.99 -1.18 18.62
N GLU A 111 -18.00 -0.34 18.36
CA GLU A 111 -19.39 -0.65 18.74
C GLU A 111 -19.93 -1.91 18.06
N LEU A 112 -19.67 -2.09 16.76
CA LEU A 112 -20.16 -3.25 16.01
C LEU A 112 -19.54 -4.56 16.47
N GLU A 113 -18.26 -4.55 16.85
CA GLU A 113 -17.61 -5.75 17.39
C GLU A 113 -18.16 -6.08 18.79
N ALA A 114 -18.35 -5.08 19.65
CA ALA A 114 -19.01 -5.26 20.94
C ALA A 114 -20.46 -5.77 20.79
N GLN A 115 -21.23 -5.23 19.84
CA GLN A 115 -22.57 -5.71 19.52
C GLN A 115 -22.56 -7.19 19.11
N LYS A 116 -21.60 -7.59 18.28
CA LYS A 116 -21.43 -8.99 17.86
C LYS A 116 -21.06 -9.91 19.03
N GLU A 117 -20.17 -9.49 19.92
CA GLU A 117 -19.82 -10.24 21.14
C GLU A 117 -21.03 -10.39 22.09
N LEU A 118 -21.87 -9.36 22.18
CA LEU A 118 -23.08 -9.33 23.01
C LEU A 118 -24.31 -9.97 22.35
N GLY A 119 -24.27 -10.28 21.06
CA GLY A 119 -25.43 -10.76 20.31
C GLY A 119 -26.53 -9.71 20.10
N ILE A 120 -26.16 -8.42 20.05
CA ILE A 120 -27.05 -7.28 19.82
C ILE A 120 -27.10 -6.97 18.32
N ASP A 121 -28.29 -6.71 17.78
CA ASP A 121 -28.51 -6.46 16.35
C ASP A 121 -29.15 -5.10 16.03
N SER A 122 -29.57 -4.35 17.04
CA SER A 122 -30.28 -3.08 16.88
C SER A 122 -29.92 -2.02 17.93
N VAL A 123 -30.14 -0.76 17.57
CA VAL A 123 -29.92 0.41 18.43
C VAL A 123 -30.86 0.41 19.64
N ASP A 124 -32.07 -0.12 19.50
CA ASP A 124 -33.05 -0.16 20.59
C ASP A 124 -32.64 -1.15 21.68
N GLN A 125 -32.09 -2.31 21.31
CA GLN A 125 -31.50 -3.25 22.29
C GLN A 125 -30.34 -2.63 23.07
N VAL A 126 -29.54 -1.75 22.46
CA VAL A 126 -28.48 -0.99 23.17
C VAL A 126 -29.10 -0.07 24.22
N LYS A 127 -30.17 0.65 23.87
CA LYS A 127 -30.89 1.51 24.83
C LYS A 127 -31.54 0.71 25.95
N GLU A 128 -32.12 -0.46 25.66
CA GLU A 128 -32.70 -1.38 26.64
C GLU A 128 -31.64 -1.92 27.62
N MET A 129 -30.44 -2.23 27.12
CA MET A 129 -29.30 -2.68 27.95
C MET A 129 -28.81 -1.58 28.91
N GLY A 130 -28.79 -0.33 28.42
CA GLY A 130 -28.21 0.84 29.07
C GLY A 130 -26.90 1.27 28.39
N ILE A 131 -26.78 2.57 28.12
CA ILE A 131 -25.62 3.15 27.40
C ILE A 131 -24.33 2.95 28.20
N ASP A 132 -24.38 3.08 29.53
CA ASP A 132 -23.27 2.85 30.43
C ASP A 132 -22.69 1.43 30.28
N LYS A 133 -23.55 0.42 30.32
CA LYS A 133 -23.14 -0.99 30.19
C LYS A 133 -22.63 -1.31 28.79
N PHE A 134 -23.24 -0.74 27.76
CA PHE A 134 -22.80 -0.92 26.38
C PHE A 134 -21.41 -0.29 26.15
N ASN A 135 -21.19 0.92 26.67
CA ASN A 135 -19.89 1.59 26.60
C ASN A 135 -18.81 0.86 27.42
N ASP A 136 -19.16 0.30 28.59
CA ASP A 136 -18.26 -0.57 29.36
C ASP A 136 -17.87 -1.84 28.56
N ALA A 137 -18.80 -2.43 27.81
CA ALA A 137 -18.51 -3.56 26.93
C ALA A 137 -17.61 -3.18 25.74
N CYS A 138 -17.85 -2.03 25.11
CA CYS A 138 -16.98 -1.49 24.05
C CYS A 138 -15.55 -1.30 24.57
N ARG A 139 -15.38 -0.69 25.76
CA ARG A 139 -14.08 -0.51 26.42
C ARG A 139 -13.38 -1.85 26.67
N ALA A 140 -14.09 -2.87 27.15
CA ALA A 140 -13.51 -4.18 27.42
C ALA A 140 -13.06 -4.89 26.12
N SER A 141 -13.88 -4.81 25.06
CA SER A 141 -13.60 -5.43 23.76
C SER A 141 -12.33 -4.86 23.13
N VAL A 142 -12.16 -3.52 23.12
CA VAL A 142 -10.97 -2.89 22.54
C VAL A 142 -9.69 -3.25 23.28
N LEU A 143 -9.73 -3.31 24.62
CA LEU A 143 -8.55 -3.64 25.43
C LEU A 143 -8.06 -5.08 25.21
N LYS A 144 -8.98 -6.03 24.96
CA LYS A 144 -8.62 -7.42 24.65
C LYS A 144 -7.74 -7.53 23.41
N TYR A 145 -8.12 -6.88 22.31
CA TYR A 145 -7.34 -6.93 21.07
C TYR A 145 -5.98 -6.23 21.18
N THR A 146 -5.84 -5.22 22.05
CA THR A 146 -4.53 -4.55 22.21
C THR A 146 -3.41 -5.49 22.68
N ASN A 147 -3.72 -6.51 23.50
CA ASN A 147 -2.73 -7.47 23.95
C ASN A 147 -2.29 -8.42 22.84
N GLU A 148 -3.24 -8.96 22.07
CA GLU A 148 -2.92 -9.83 20.92
C GLU A 148 -2.02 -9.09 19.92
N TRP A 149 -2.29 -7.81 19.66
CA TRP A 149 -1.45 -7.00 18.79
C TRP A 149 -0.02 -6.79 19.31
N LYS A 150 0.17 -6.64 20.63
CA LYS A 150 1.51 -6.52 21.22
C LYS A 150 2.37 -7.73 20.86
N ASP A 151 1.80 -8.93 20.95
CA ASP A 151 2.51 -10.17 20.62
C ASP A 151 2.91 -10.22 19.14
N TYR A 152 2.01 -9.81 18.23
CA TYR A 152 2.31 -9.75 16.80
C TYR A 152 3.40 -8.71 16.48
N VAL A 153 3.31 -7.52 17.07
CA VAL A 153 4.27 -6.42 16.88
C VAL A 153 5.64 -6.78 17.45
N HIS A 154 5.67 -7.46 18.60
CA HIS A 154 6.89 -8.01 19.18
C HIS A 154 7.52 -9.05 18.25
N ARG A 155 6.74 -10.03 17.76
CA ARG A 155 7.23 -11.06 16.84
C ARG A 155 7.73 -10.48 15.50
N GLN A 156 7.16 -9.36 15.08
CA GLN A 156 7.55 -8.58 13.89
C GLN A 156 8.93 -7.90 14.03
N ALA A 157 9.49 -7.86 15.25
CA ALA A 157 10.64 -7.02 15.60
C ALA A 157 10.39 -5.53 15.30
N ARG A 158 9.16 -5.05 15.48
CA ARG A 158 8.84 -3.62 15.39
C ARG A 158 9.04 -2.99 16.77
N TRP A 159 10.03 -2.11 16.88
CA TRP A 159 10.32 -1.40 18.13
C TRP A 159 9.42 -0.20 18.31
N VAL A 160 8.55 -0.29 19.32
CA VAL A 160 7.56 0.73 19.64
C VAL A 160 7.17 0.63 21.12
N ASP A 161 6.96 1.78 21.75
CA ASP A 161 6.54 1.91 23.13
C ASP A 161 5.00 1.80 23.24
N PHE A 162 4.56 0.75 23.93
CA PHE A 162 3.15 0.52 24.25
C PHE A 162 2.73 1.05 25.62
N GLU A 163 3.68 1.35 26.51
CA GLU A 163 3.43 1.81 27.87
C GLU A 163 3.06 3.29 27.86
N HIS A 164 3.83 4.12 27.15
CA HIS A 164 3.60 5.56 26.99
C HIS A 164 2.83 5.89 25.68
N GLY A 165 2.17 4.88 25.10
CA GLY A 165 1.30 5.05 23.94
C GLY A 165 0.02 5.84 24.24
N TYR A 166 -0.71 6.21 23.19
CA TYR A 166 -1.97 6.95 23.32
C TYR A 166 -3.18 6.10 22.91
N LYS A 167 -4.34 6.38 23.49
CA LYS A 167 -5.62 5.78 23.14
C LYS A 167 -6.67 6.88 23.03
N THR A 168 -7.52 6.83 22.00
CA THR A 168 -8.55 7.87 21.81
C THR A 168 -9.56 7.95 22.96
N LEU A 169 -9.76 6.87 23.72
CA LEU A 169 -10.62 6.83 24.92
C LEU A 169 -10.01 7.46 26.19
N ASN A 170 -8.72 7.84 26.16
CA ASN A 170 -8.07 8.42 27.34
C ASN A 170 -8.60 9.85 27.55
N ILE A 171 -8.93 10.21 28.80
CA ILE A 171 -9.51 11.52 29.14
C ILE A 171 -8.66 12.70 28.63
N PRO A 172 -7.33 12.75 28.81
CA PRO A 172 -6.47 13.81 28.24
C PRO A 172 -6.60 13.97 26.71
N TYR A 173 -6.75 12.85 26.00
CA TYR A 173 -6.91 12.85 24.55
C TYR A 173 -8.28 13.44 24.18
N MET A 174 -9.35 12.99 24.84
CA MET A 174 -10.72 13.49 24.60
C MET A 174 -10.87 14.98 24.94
N GLU A 175 -10.18 15.47 25.97
CA GLU A 175 -10.18 16.89 26.32
C GLU A 175 -9.49 17.74 25.23
N SER A 176 -8.41 17.23 24.64
CA SER A 176 -7.76 17.87 23.48
C SER A 176 -8.68 17.88 22.25
N VAL A 177 -9.44 16.81 22.03
CA VAL A 177 -10.48 16.73 20.98
C VAL A 177 -11.59 17.77 21.24
N MET A 178 -12.01 17.94 22.49
CA MET A 178 -12.97 18.98 22.90
C MET A 178 -12.44 20.38 22.58
N TRP A 179 -11.18 20.65 22.96
CA TRP A 179 -10.50 21.90 22.64
C TRP A 179 -10.49 22.17 21.13
N ALA A 180 -10.14 21.17 20.32
CA ALA A 180 -10.07 21.30 18.88
C ALA A 180 -11.43 21.70 18.27
N PHE A 181 -12.52 21.05 18.72
CA PHE A 181 -13.86 21.43 18.29
C PHE A 181 -14.21 22.87 18.68
N LYS A 182 -13.91 23.27 19.92
CA LYS A 182 -14.13 24.66 20.35
C LYS A 182 -13.35 25.66 19.49
N GLN A 183 -12.09 25.38 19.18
CA GLN A 183 -11.29 26.26 18.32
C GLN A 183 -11.88 26.38 16.91
N LEU A 184 -12.34 25.27 16.32
CA LEU A 184 -13.02 25.30 15.03
C LEU A 184 -14.32 26.12 15.10
N TYR A 185 -15.08 25.99 16.19
CA TYR A 185 -16.29 26.78 16.42
C TYR A 185 -15.99 28.28 16.54
N ASP A 186 -15.03 28.65 17.38
CA ASP A 186 -14.60 30.04 17.59
C ASP A 186 -14.07 30.69 16.30
N LYS A 187 -13.42 29.90 15.43
CA LYS A 187 -12.96 30.34 14.09
C LYS A 187 -14.07 30.38 13.03
N GLY A 188 -15.32 30.03 13.37
CA GLY A 188 -16.44 29.97 12.42
C GLY A 188 -16.30 28.85 11.37
N LEU A 189 -15.54 27.81 11.71
CA LEU A 189 -15.31 26.62 10.89
C LEU A 189 -16.19 25.44 11.34
N ALA A 190 -16.64 25.38 12.60
CA ALA A 190 -17.63 24.39 13.04
C ALA A 190 -19.03 24.99 13.07
N TYR A 191 -20.02 24.32 12.49
CA TYR A 191 -21.42 24.79 12.46
C TYR A 191 -22.43 23.64 12.40
N GLN A 192 -23.67 23.89 12.84
CA GLN A 192 -24.78 22.95 12.67
C GLN A 192 -25.48 23.21 11.34
N GLY A 193 -25.73 22.15 10.57
CA GLY A 193 -26.49 22.20 9.32
C GLY A 193 -27.54 21.11 9.24
N TYR A 194 -28.63 21.39 8.53
CA TYR A 194 -29.63 20.39 8.14
C TYR A 194 -29.40 20.03 6.67
N ARG A 195 -28.83 18.85 6.41
CA ARG A 195 -28.39 18.43 5.07
C ARG A 195 -28.78 16.99 4.78
N VAL A 196 -28.89 16.67 3.49
CA VAL A 196 -29.02 15.29 3.03
C VAL A 196 -27.66 14.62 3.10
N LEU A 197 -27.55 13.58 3.94
CA LEU A 197 -26.33 12.80 4.11
C LEU A 197 -26.59 11.33 3.81
N PRO A 198 -25.57 10.57 3.39
CA PRO A 198 -25.63 9.11 3.45
C PRO A 198 -25.94 8.67 4.88
N TYR A 199 -26.90 7.77 5.03
CA TYR A 199 -27.44 7.37 6.31
C TYR A 199 -27.59 5.84 6.36
N CYS A 200 -27.04 5.24 7.41
CA CYS A 200 -27.18 3.82 7.63
C CYS A 200 -28.47 3.54 8.43
N PRO A 201 -29.47 2.86 7.86
CA PRO A 201 -30.72 2.56 8.55
C PRO A 201 -30.55 1.59 9.72
N LYS A 202 -29.59 0.66 9.60
CA LYS A 202 -29.29 -0.33 10.64
C LYS A 202 -28.57 0.32 11.83
N ASP A 203 -27.56 1.14 11.54
CA ASP A 203 -26.75 1.82 12.55
C ASP A 203 -27.36 3.16 12.98
N GLN A 204 -28.50 3.56 12.40
CA GLN A 204 -29.24 4.79 12.70
C GLN A 204 -28.35 6.05 12.82
N THR A 205 -27.42 6.22 11.88
CA THR A 205 -26.46 7.36 11.90
C THR A 205 -26.12 7.83 10.49
N PRO A 206 -25.87 9.14 10.29
CA PRO A 206 -25.22 9.63 9.09
C PRO A 206 -23.78 9.13 9.00
N LEU A 207 -23.28 9.06 7.76
CA LEU A 207 -21.90 8.80 7.39
C LEU A 207 -21.38 9.97 6.54
N SER A 208 -20.08 10.19 6.58
CA SER A 208 -19.41 11.22 5.79
C SER A 208 -19.16 10.75 4.35
N ALA A 209 -18.99 11.71 3.43
CA ALA A 209 -18.72 11.42 2.03
C ALA A 209 -17.38 10.68 1.81
N HIS A 210 -16.37 10.96 2.66
CA HIS A 210 -15.06 10.34 2.52
C HIS A 210 -15.09 8.85 2.92
N GLU A 211 -15.85 8.49 3.97
CA GLU A 211 -16.08 7.09 4.37
C GLU A 211 -16.63 6.22 3.23
N LEU A 212 -17.50 6.79 2.37
CA LEU A 212 -18.06 6.04 1.24
C LEU A 212 -17.09 5.80 0.08
N ARG A 213 -15.96 6.51 0.07
CA ARG A 213 -15.00 6.49 -1.05
C ARG A 213 -13.67 5.86 -0.64
N MET A 214 -13.52 5.43 0.62
CA MET A 214 -12.30 4.78 1.11
C MET A 214 -12.05 3.42 0.45
N ASP A 215 -13.09 2.60 0.33
CA ASP A 215 -13.02 1.24 -0.20
C ASP A 215 -13.90 1.06 -1.44
N ALA A 216 -13.40 0.31 -2.42
CA ALA A 216 -14.16 -0.02 -3.63
C ALA A 216 -15.43 -0.83 -3.33
N ASP A 217 -15.39 -1.66 -2.28
CA ASP A 217 -16.46 -2.58 -1.88
C ASP A 217 -17.69 -1.87 -1.28
N VAL A 218 -17.60 -0.56 -1.01
CA VAL A 218 -18.75 0.26 -0.58
C VAL A 218 -19.82 0.31 -1.66
N TYR A 219 -19.40 0.37 -2.92
CA TYR A 219 -20.29 0.43 -4.07
C TYR A 219 -20.43 -0.96 -4.67
N GLN A 220 -21.64 -1.51 -4.61
CA GLN A 220 -21.92 -2.88 -5.06
C GLN A 220 -23.07 -2.86 -6.06
N ASP A 221 -23.00 -3.74 -7.05
CA ASP A 221 -24.10 -3.92 -8.00
C ASP A 221 -25.34 -4.44 -7.27
N ARG A 222 -26.44 -3.70 -7.40
CA ARG A 222 -27.72 -4.01 -6.81
C ARG A 222 -28.79 -3.97 -7.88
N GLN A 223 -29.70 -4.93 -7.83
CA GLN A 223 -30.90 -4.95 -8.65
C GLN A 223 -32.04 -4.22 -7.94
N ASP A 224 -32.51 -3.13 -8.52
CA ASP A 224 -33.65 -2.35 -8.03
C ASP A 224 -34.79 -2.29 -9.07
N THR A 225 -35.96 -1.87 -8.61
CA THR A 225 -37.11 -1.58 -9.48
C THR A 225 -37.21 -0.09 -9.70
N THR A 226 -37.12 0.30 -10.96
CA THR A 226 -37.31 1.68 -11.42
C THR A 226 -38.75 1.90 -11.85
N VAL A 227 -39.23 3.12 -11.64
CA VAL A 227 -40.58 3.52 -12.02
C VAL A 227 -40.56 4.82 -12.80
N SER A 228 -41.42 4.89 -13.81
CA SER A 228 -41.82 6.16 -14.42
C SER A 228 -43.25 6.45 -14.00
N VAL A 229 -43.49 7.63 -13.42
CA VAL A 229 -44.79 8.05 -12.88
C VAL A 229 -45.25 9.27 -13.65
N ALA A 230 -46.45 9.17 -14.23
CA ALA A 230 -47.08 10.24 -14.98
C ALA A 230 -48.03 11.02 -14.06
N VAL A 231 -47.72 12.28 -13.75
CA VAL A 231 -48.54 13.17 -12.91
C VAL A 231 -49.42 14.07 -13.76
N LYS A 232 -50.69 14.22 -13.37
CA LYS A 232 -51.68 15.01 -14.12
C LYS A 232 -51.36 16.50 -14.03
N LEU A 233 -51.24 17.19 -15.18
CA LEU A 233 -51.16 18.66 -15.23
C LEU A 233 -52.52 19.30 -14.93
N ARG A 234 -52.52 20.45 -14.24
CA ARG A 234 -53.74 21.15 -13.80
C ARG A 234 -54.41 21.93 -14.92
N ASP A 235 -53.63 22.61 -15.74
CA ASP A 235 -54.13 23.58 -16.73
C ASP A 235 -54.23 23.01 -18.15
N GLU A 236 -53.98 21.71 -18.32
CA GLU A 236 -54.07 21.00 -19.60
C GLU A 236 -54.95 19.75 -19.52
N GLU A 237 -55.89 19.63 -20.46
CA GLU A 237 -56.80 18.50 -20.55
C GLU A 237 -56.05 17.20 -20.91
N ASP A 238 -56.24 16.17 -20.08
CA ASP A 238 -55.65 14.82 -20.22
C ASP A 238 -54.14 14.77 -20.50
N ALA A 239 -53.39 15.78 -20.03
CA ALA A 239 -51.93 15.83 -20.13
C ALA A 239 -51.21 15.50 -18.82
N TYR A 240 -50.05 14.84 -18.94
CA TYR A 240 -49.26 14.32 -17.84
C TYR A 240 -47.76 14.56 -18.03
N ALA A 241 -47.07 15.01 -16.97
CA ALA A 241 -45.61 15.05 -16.92
C ALA A 241 -45.09 13.72 -16.39
N VAL A 242 -44.13 13.08 -17.08
CA VAL A 242 -43.64 11.75 -16.68
C VAL A 242 -42.25 11.87 -16.09
N PHE A 243 -42.12 11.69 -14.78
CA PHE A 243 -40.81 11.62 -14.13
C PHE A 243 -40.36 10.18 -13.93
N TRP A 244 -39.05 9.98 -13.76
CA TRP A 244 -38.46 8.66 -13.48
C TRP A 244 -37.71 8.64 -12.15
N THR A 245 -37.70 7.50 -11.47
CA THR A 245 -36.90 7.27 -10.27
C THR A 245 -36.53 5.80 -10.06
N THR A 246 -35.36 5.56 -9.47
CA THR A 246 -34.91 4.26 -8.97
C THR A 246 -35.36 3.99 -7.52
N THR A 247 -35.97 4.98 -6.85
CA THR A 247 -36.35 4.91 -5.43
C THR A 247 -37.86 5.16 -5.24
N PRO A 248 -38.74 4.18 -5.54
CA PRO A 248 -40.19 4.35 -5.43
C PRO A 248 -40.67 4.85 -4.06
N TRP A 249 -39.98 4.48 -2.97
CA TRP A 249 -40.27 4.94 -1.61
C TRP A 249 -40.18 6.46 -1.42
N THR A 250 -39.50 7.20 -2.31
CA THR A 250 -39.42 8.67 -2.24
C THR A 250 -40.61 9.38 -2.89
N VAL A 251 -41.42 8.66 -3.67
CA VAL A 251 -42.56 9.22 -4.43
C VAL A 251 -43.67 9.82 -3.56
N PRO A 252 -44.02 9.26 -2.37
CA PRO A 252 -44.96 9.91 -1.45
C PRO A 252 -44.59 11.33 -1.03
N THR A 253 -43.30 11.69 -1.14
CA THR A 253 -42.73 13.01 -0.82
C THR A 253 -42.27 13.78 -2.06
N ASN A 254 -42.84 13.49 -3.22
CA ASN A 254 -42.62 14.33 -4.40
C ASN A 254 -43.26 15.72 -4.17
N PHE A 255 -42.45 16.77 -4.16
CA PHE A 255 -42.91 18.15 -3.95
C PHE A 255 -42.73 19.07 -5.16
N ALA A 256 -41.85 18.72 -6.09
CA ALA A 256 -41.66 19.42 -7.35
C ALA A 256 -41.14 18.47 -8.44
N ILE A 257 -41.05 18.96 -9.67
CA ILE A 257 -40.34 18.31 -10.78
C ILE A 257 -39.35 19.33 -11.34
N VAL A 258 -38.16 18.88 -11.76
CA VAL A 258 -37.21 19.70 -12.51
C VAL A 258 -37.00 19.18 -13.93
N VAL A 259 -36.72 20.12 -14.83
CA VAL A 259 -36.34 19.91 -16.23
C VAL A 259 -35.08 20.70 -16.57
N GLY A 260 -34.30 20.26 -17.56
CA GLY A 260 -33.17 21.04 -18.05
C GLY A 260 -33.68 22.15 -18.97
N ALA A 261 -33.29 23.41 -18.71
CA ALA A 261 -33.81 24.57 -19.45
C ALA A 261 -33.64 24.44 -20.98
N ASP A 262 -32.47 23.95 -21.41
CA ASP A 262 -32.09 23.81 -22.82
C ASP A 262 -32.41 22.44 -23.45
N ILE A 263 -32.90 21.48 -22.66
CA ILE A 263 -33.26 20.14 -23.15
C ILE A 263 -34.52 20.22 -24.01
N ASP A 264 -34.54 19.46 -25.10
CA ASP A 264 -35.72 19.31 -25.95
C ASP A 264 -36.69 18.27 -25.36
N TYR A 265 -37.94 18.68 -25.16
CA TYR A 265 -39.06 17.87 -24.70
C TYR A 265 -40.14 17.75 -25.77
N VAL A 266 -40.95 16.72 -25.67
CA VAL A 266 -42.05 16.43 -26.60
C VAL A 266 -43.33 16.09 -25.86
N GLU A 267 -44.44 16.62 -26.37
CA GLU A 267 -45.79 16.16 -26.02
C GLU A 267 -46.15 15.01 -26.97
N VAL A 268 -46.34 13.81 -26.44
CA VAL A 268 -46.75 12.63 -27.22
C VAL A 268 -48.15 12.17 -26.84
N ARG A 269 -48.92 11.76 -27.86
CA ARG A 269 -50.26 11.22 -27.72
C ARG A 269 -50.33 9.82 -28.34
N PRO A 270 -50.30 8.75 -27.54
CA PRO A 270 -50.57 7.40 -28.02
C PRO A 270 -51.91 7.31 -28.74
N THR A 271 -51.94 6.63 -29.87
CA THR A 271 -53.19 6.42 -30.64
C THR A 271 -53.85 5.08 -30.31
N GLU A 272 -53.12 4.19 -29.64
CA GLU A 272 -53.53 2.84 -29.26
C GLU A 272 -52.95 2.43 -27.90
N GLY A 273 -53.36 1.26 -27.40
CA GLY A 273 -52.87 0.73 -26.12
C GLY A 273 -53.52 1.35 -24.87
N LYS A 274 -52.93 1.07 -23.70
CA LYS A 274 -53.47 1.43 -22.37
C LYS A 274 -53.66 2.94 -22.19
N PHE A 275 -52.85 3.75 -22.88
CA PHE A 275 -52.79 5.19 -22.70
C PHE A 275 -53.32 5.99 -23.90
N ALA A 276 -54.06 5.32 -24.81
CA ALA A 276 -54.61 5.95 -26.00
C ALA A 276 -55.40 7.24 -25.67
N GLY A 277 -55.11 8.32 -26.38
CA GLY A 277 -55.77 9.62 -26.23
C GLY A 277 -55.21 10.53 -25.13
N LYS A 278 -54.39 10.02 -24.20
CA LYS A 278 -53.72 10.85 -23.17
C LYS A 278 -52.45 11.49 -23.73
N LYS A 279 -52.04 12.64 -23.19
CA LYS A 279 -50.83 13.36 -23.60
C LYS A 279 -49.74 13.18 -22.54
N PHE A 280 -48.50 12.91 -22.96
CA PHE A 280 -47.36 12.73 -22.06
C PHE A 280 -46.19 13.64 -22.45
N TYR A 281 -45.57 14.26 -21.46
CA TYR A 281 -44.33 15.02 -21.64
C TYR A 281 -43.12 14.18 -21.25
N LEU A 282 -42.19 14.06 -22.19
CA LEU A 282 -40.95 13.29 -22.08
C LEU A 282 -39.81 14.06 -22.76
N GLY A 283 -38.58 13.87 -22.31
CA GLY A 283 -37.38 14.33 -23.01
C GLY A 283 -37.28 13.64 -24.37
N LYS A 284 -37.16 14.43 -25.45
CA LYS A 284 -37.12 13.95 -26.83
C LYS A 284 -36.07 12.85 -27.07
N PRO A 285 -34.82 12.94 -26.53
CA PRO A 285 -33.82 11.90 -26.72
C PRO A 285 -34.19 10.56 -26.09
N LEU A 286 -35.04 10.57 -25.06
CA LEU A 286 -35.40 9.40 -24.24
C LEU A 286 -36.68 8.71 -24.72
N LEU A 287 -37.37 9.27 -25.71
CA LEU A 287 -38.63 8.76 -26.22
C LEU A 287 -38.54 7.28 -26.65
N GLY A 288 -37.42 6.87 -27.26
CA GLY A 288 -37.18 5.50 -27.70
C GLY A 288 -37.22 4.47 -26.57
N SER A 289 -36.87 4.86 -25.35
CA SER A 289 -36.90 4.00 -24.16
C SER A 289 -38.31 3.63 -23.70
N TYR A 290 -39.32 4.33 -24.23
CA TYR A 290 -40.74 4.20 -23.85
C TYR A 290 -41.65 3.73 -24.98
N ALA A 291 -41.08 3.21 -26.08
CA ALA A 291 -41.85 2.74 -27.23
C ALA A 291 -42.89 1.66 -26.87
N LYS A 292 -42.59 0.81 -25.88
CA LYS A 292 -43.51 -0.24 -25.42
C LYS A 292 -44.76 0.32 -24.74
N GLU A 293 -44.59 1.37 -23.95
CA GLU A 293 -45.67 2.05 -23.23
C GLU A 293 -46.50 2.95 -24.16
N LEU A 294 -45.84 3.58 -25.14
CA LEU A 294 -46.47 4.48 -26.11
C LEU A 294 -47.19 3.75 -27.26
N GLY A 295 -46.89 2.48 -27.50
CA GLY A 295 -47.45 1.69 -28.61
C GLY A 295 -46.68 1.86 -29.92
N GLU A 296 -47.08 1.12 -30.97
CA GLU A 296 -46.42 1.20 -32.29
C GLU A 296 -46.71 2.54 -32.99
N ASN A 297 -47.86 3.18 -32.67
CA ASN A 297 -48.28 4.47 -33.24
C ASN A 297 -48.65 5.51 -32.18
N TYR A 298 -47.93 6.63 -32.17
CA TYR A 298 -48.24 7.83 -31.37
C TYR A 298 -48.02 9.10 -32.21
N GLU A 299 -48.74 10.17 -31.86
CA GLU A 299 -48.59 11.49 -32.45
C GLU A 299 -47.64 12.33 -31.58
N ILE A 300 -46.64 12.98 -32.18
CA ILE A 300 -45.91 14.08 -31.53
C ILE A 300 -46.74 15.34 -31.76
N VAL A 301 -47.39 15.82 -30.71
CA VAL A 301 -48.33 16.95 -30.77
C VAL A 301 -47.58 18.28 -30.87
N ARG A 302 -46.48 18.40 -30.11
CA ARG A 302 -45.55 19.54 -30.16
C ARG A 302 -44.20 19.19 -29.56
N GLU A 303 -43.20 19.99 -29.91
CA GLU A 303 -41.87 20.01 -29.29
C GLU A 303 -41.68 21.34 -28.57
N LEU A 304 -40.95 21.33 -27.47
CA LEU A 304 -40.69 22.51 -26.63
C LEU A 304 -39.36 22.37 -25.88
N LYS A 305 -38.82 23.50 -25.42
CA LYS A 305 -37.69 23.55 -24.48
C LYS A 305 -38.16 23.40 -23.04
N GLY A 306 -37.31 22.87 -22.17
CA GLY A 306 -37.61 22.75 -20.74
C GLY A 306 -37.91 24.09 -20.07
N ALA A 307 -37.28 25.17 -20.52
CA ALA A 307 -37.57 26.53 -20.05
C ALA A 307 -39.03 26.96 -20.29
N GLU A 308 -39.73 26.39 -21.29
CA GLU A 308 -41.13 26.67 -21.57
C GLU A 308 -42.09 25.95 -20.60
N MET A 309 -41.59 24.96 -19.84
CA MET A 309 -42.35 24.19 -18.85
C MET A 309 -42.27 24.78 -17.43
N GLU A 310 -41.39 25.75 -17.19
CA GLU A 310 -41.23 26.35 -15.86
C GLU A 310 -42.53 27.00 -15.37
N GLY A 311 -42.90 26.71 -14.12
CA GLY A 311 -44.13 27.19 -13.48
C GLY A 311 -45.38 26.36 -13.78
N TRP A 312 -45.31 25.34 -14.64
CA TRP A 312 -46.46 24.46 -14.89
C TRP A 312 -46.84 23.70 -13.62
N ARG A 313 -48.14 23.67 -13.31
CA ARG A 313 -48.66 23.04 -12.09
C ARG A 313 -49.20 21.63 -12.35
N TYR A 314 -48.98 20.73 -11.40
CA TYR A 314 -49.48 19.36 -11.45
C TYR A 314 -50.22 18.95 -10.17
N TYR A 315 -50.96 17.85 -10.23
CA TYR A 315 -51.60 17.23 -9.07
C TYR A 315 -50.62 16.26 -8.37
N PRO A 316 -50.56 16.27 -7.03
CA PRO A 316 -49.65 15.40 -6.27
C PRO A 316 -49.91 13.91 -6.54
N VAL A 317 -48.85 13.10 -6.43
CA VAL A 317 -48.96 11.63 -6.60
C VAL A 317 -49.74 10.98 -5.45
N PHE A 318 -49.51 11.45 -4.22
CA PHE A 318 -50.11 10.94 -2.98
C PHE A 318 -50.82 12.05 -2.21
N PRO A 319 -51.87 11.74 -1.41
CA PRO A 319 -52.70 12.75 -0.77
C PRO A 319 -52.09 13.39 0.49
N TYR A 320 -50.95 12.88 0.99
CA TYR A 320 -50.45 13.18 2.35
C TYR A 320 -50.16 14.66 2.61
N PHE A 321 -49.67 15.37 1.60
CA PHE A 321 -49.33 16.80 1.66
C PHE A 321 -50.11 17.61 0.62
N ALA A 322 -51.22 17.03 0.11
CA ALA A 322 -52.08 17.65 -0.88
C ALA A 322 -53.08 18.62 -0.24
N GLY A 323 -53.77 19.41 -1.07
CA GLY A 323 -54.88 20.28 -0.65
C GLY A 323 -54.49 21.71 -0.27
N ASP A 324 -55.48 22.60 -0.29
CA ASP A 324 -55.29 24.04 -0.08
C ASP A 324 -54.71 24.36 1.31
N GLU A 325 -54.99 23.54 2.32
CA GLU A 325 -54.45 23.71 3.67
C GLU A 325 -52.92 23.57 3.75
N ASN A 326 -52.32 22.82 2.81
CA ASN A 326 -50.89 22.56 2.73
C ASN A 326 -50.18 23.48 1.71
N ALA A 327 -50.96 24.21 0.90
CA ALA A 327 -50.48 25.18 -0.07
C ALA A 327 -50.30 26.60 0.51
N VAL A 328 -50.53 26.80 1.81
CA VAL A 328 -50.31 28.11 2.46
C VAL A 328 -48.88 28.25 2.99
N GLU A 329 -48.42 29.50 3.14
CA GLU A 329 -47.08 29.81 3.62
C GLU A 329 -46.79 29.16 4.99
N GLY A 330 -45.59 28.59 5.14
CA GLY A 330 -45.15 27.91 6.36
C GLY A 330 -45.60 26.45 6.51
N LYS A 331 -46.49 25.96 5.65
CA LYS A 331 -46.89 24.53 5.55
C LYS A 331 -46.01 23.78 4.54
N VAL A 332 -46.19 22.45 4.48
CA VAL A 332 -45.45 21.55 3.59
C VAL A 332 -46.42 21.08 2.50
N PRO A 333 -46.14 21.31 1.20
CA PRO A 333 -44.95 21.96 0.64
C PRO A 333 -44.98 23.50 0.64
N GLY A 334 -46.13 24.12 0.91
CA GLY A 334 -46.32 25.56 0.75
C GLY A 334 -46.80 25.96 -0.66
N PRO A 335 -46.93 27.26 -0.95
CA PRO A 335 -47.60 27.77 -2.16
C PRO A 335 -46.87 27.42 -3.46
N GLU A 336 -45.56 27.23 -3.38
CA GLU A 336 -44.71 26.91 -4.52
C GLU A 336 -44.65 25.41 -4.85
N GLY A 337 -45.27 24.55 -4.04
CA GLY A 337 -45.28 23.10 -4.28
C GLY A 337 -46.06 22.66 -5.52
N TYR A 338 -45.72 21.47 -6.01
CA TYR A 338 -46.33 20.80 -7.15
C TYR A 338 -46.24 21.59 -8.46
N GLN A 339 -45.03 22.11 -8.71
CA GLN A 339 -44.66 22.86 -9.92
C GLN A 339 -43.44 22.27 -10.61
N ILE A 340 -43.30 22.59 -11.89
CA ILE A 340 -42.10 22.29 -12.69
C ILE A 340 -41.12 23.48 -12.61
N PHE A 341 -39.85 23.20 -12.32
CA PHE A 341 -38.76 24.18 -12.31
C PHE A 341 -37.64 23.79 -13.27
N THR A 342 -36.71 24.70 -13.52
CA THR A 342 -35.49 24.42 -14.27
C THR A 342 -34.33 24.08 -13.32
N ALA A 343 -33.47 23.13 -13.72
CA ALA A 343 -32.23 22.80 -13.03
C ALA A 343 -31.15 22.29 -13.99
N ASP A 344 -29.89 22.65 -13.73
CA ASP A 344 -28.77 22.39 -14.65
C ASP A 344 -28.20 20.98 -14.54
N TYR A 345 -28.54 20.23 -13.48
CA TYR A 345 -28.08 18.85 -13.27
C TYR A 345 -28.95 17.80 -13.98
N VAL A 346 -30.02 18.23 -14.66
CA VAL A 346 -30.86 17.30 -15.45
C VAL A 346 -30.13 16.90 -16.72
N ASP A 347 -30.05 15.60 -16.99
CA ASP A 347 -29.49 15.06 -18.22
C ASP A 347 -30.50 14.21 -19.01
N THR A 348 -30.07 13.71 -20.17
CA THR A 348 -30.85 12.80 -21.02
C THR A 348 -30.14 11.47 -21.27
N VAL A 349 -29.26 11.05 -20.35
CA VAL A 349 -28.57 9.75 -20.45
C VAL A 349 -29.56 8.63 -20.12
N GLU A 350 -30.36 8.80 -19.06
CA GLU A 350 -31.36 7.84 -18.60
C GLU A 350 -32.64 8.51 -18.06
N GLY A 351 -33.65 7.71 -17.73
CA GLY A 351 -34.94 8.18 -17.21
C GLY A 351 -35.83 8.84 -18.28
N THR A 352 -36.53 9.91 -17.92
CA THR A 352 -37.46 10.64 -18.82
C THR A 352 -37.00 12.05 -19.17
N GLY A 353 -35.92 12.56 -18.57
CA GLY A 353 -35.54 13.98 -18.64
C GLY A 353 -36.39 14.87 -17.71
N LEU A 354 -37.34 14.32 -16.96
CA LEU A 354 -38.05 15.01 -15.89
C LEU A 354 -37.68 14.32 -14.56
N VAL A 355 -37.14 15.08 -13.62
CA VAL A 355 -36.64 14.54 -12.35
C VAL A 355 -37.56 14.99 -11.22
N HIS A 356 -38.13 14.02 -10.50
CA HIS A 356 -38.97 14.29 -9.34
C HIS A 356 -38.11 14.80 -8.18
N GLN A 357 -38.65 15.67 -7.33
CA GLN A 357 -37.90 16.31 -6.25
C GLN A 357 -38.46 15.91 -4.89
N ALA A 358 -37.64 15.27 -4.07
CA ALA A 358 -37.97 14.80 -2.73
C ALA A 358 -36.84 15.12 -1.74
N PRO A 359 -37.08 15.21 -0.42
CA PRO A 359 -36.06 15.59 0.57
C PRO A 359 -34.97 14.53 0.82
N TYR A 360 -34.79 13.58 -0.10
CA TYR A 360 -33.88 12.43 0.01
C TYR A 360 -32.75 12.48 -1.03
N GLY A 361 -32.61 13.57 -1.79
CA GLY A 361 -31.47 13.88 -2.65
C GLY A 361 -30.84 15.21 -2.26
N GLU A 362 -29.50 15.33 -2.33
CA GLU A 362 -28.80 16.57 -1.99
C GLU A 362 -29.20 17.71 -2.94
N ASP A 363 -29.11 17.47 -4.25
CA ASP A 363 -29.54 18.42 -5.27
C ASP A 363 -31.04 18.72 -5.18
N ASP A 364 -31.86 17.69 -4.91
CA ASP A 364 -33.30 17.86 -4.70
C ASP A 364 -33.61 18.84 -3.57
N MET A 365 -32.97 18.63 -2.41
CA MET A 365 -33.20 19.47 -1.24
C MET A 365 -32.67 20.89 -1.46
N ASN A 366 -31.55 21.05 -2.17
CA ASN A 366 -31.03 22.36 -2.56
C ASN A 366 -32.02 23.10 -3.47
N THR A 367 -32.59 22.42 -4.47
CA THR A 367 -33.61 22.98 -5.37
C THR A 367 -34.88 23.36 -4.60
N LEU A 368 -35.41 22.46 -3.77
CA LEU A 368 -36.61 22.72 -2.97
C LEU A 368 -36.41 23.96 -2.08
N ASN A 369 -35.28 24.04 -1.38
CA ASN A 369 -34.93 25.18 -0.53
C ASN A 369 -34.81 26.48 -1.35
N ALA A 370 -34.13 26.45 -2.50
CA ALA A 370 -33.93 27.61 -3.35
C ALA A 370 -35.24 28.18 -3.91
N LYS A 371 -36.25 27.33 -4.13
CA LYS A 371 -37.59 27.73 -4.60
C LYS A 371 -38.57 28.00 -3.45
N GLY A 372 -38.10 28.01 -2.20
CA GLY A 372 -38.94 28.28 -1.02
C GLY A 372 -39.95 27.17 -0.71
N ILE A 373 -39.74 25.96 -1.23
CA ILE A 373 -40.59 24.81 -0.99
C ILE A 373 -40.15 24.13 0.31
N LYS A 374 -41.04 24.11 1.30
CA LYS A 374 -40.76 23.48 2.59
C LYS A 374 -40.93 21.97 2.46
N SER A 375 -39.91 21.21 2.82
CA SER A 375 -39.96 19.75 2.83
C SER A 375 -39.98 19.20 4.27
N VAL A 376 -40.33 17.93 4.41
CA VAL A 376 -40.33 17.23 5.70
C VAL A 376 -39.78 15.83 5.54
N ASP A 377 -39.03 15.36 6.53
CA ASP A 377 -38.64 13.95 6.60
C ASP A 377 -39.80 13.10 7.14
N VAL A 378 -40.24 12.13 6.35
CA VAL A 378 -41.35 11.22 6.69
C VAL A 378 -40.89 9.91 7.32
N LEU A 379 -39.58 9.78 7.62
CA LEU A 379 -38.94 8.57 8.10
C LEU A 379 -38.40 8.75 9.52
N ASP A 380 -38.51 7.71 10.35
CA ASP A 380 -37.83 7.63 11.64
C ASP A 380 -36.32 7.36 11.50
N ALA A 381 -35.63 7.21 12.63
CA ALA A 381 -34.20 6.95 12.67
C ALA A 381 -33.81 5.56 12.11
N GLY A 382 -34.75 4.60 12.08
CA GLY A 382 -34.58 3.28 11.45
C GLY A 382 -34.99 3.26 9.98
N CYS A 383 -35.25 4.43 9.38
CA CYS A 383 -35.75 4.60 8.02
C CYS A 383 -37.07 3.86 7.77
N LYS A 384 -37.95 3.87 8.76
CA LYS A 384 -39.34 3.42 8.62
C LYS A 384 -40.26 4.62 8.46
N PHE A 385 -41.31 4.49 7.66
CA PHE A 385 -42.31 5.55 7.52
C PHE A 385 -42.99 5.86 8.85
N THR A 386 -43.20 7.15 9.10
CA THR A 386 -43.91 7.67 10.27
C THR A 386 -45.40 7.86 9.99
N ALA A 387 -46.16 8.31 10.99
CA ALA A 387 -47.57 8.71 10.86
C ALA A 387 -47.82 9.81 9.80
N LEU A 388 -46.78 10.47 9.27
CA LEU A 388 -46.91 11.39 8.13
C LEU A 388 -47.30 10.68 6.83
N CYS A 389 -47.06 9.38 6.71
CA CYS A 389 -47.51 8.53 5.61
C CYS A 389 -48.23 7.29 6.18
N PRO A 390 -49.45 7.44 6.70
CA PRO A 390 -50.10 6.44 7.56
C PRO A 390 -50.31 5.07 6.89
N ASP A 391 -50.52 5.01 5.57
CA ASP A 391 -50.72 3.73 4.88
C ASP A 391 -49.44 2.87 4.78
N TYR A 392 -48.28 3.46 5.09
CA TYR A 392 -46.98 2.80 5.08
C TYR A 392 -46.29 2.85 6.44
N GLU A 393 -46.94 3.39 7.49
CA GLU A 393 -46.35 3.59 8.80
C GLU A 393 -45.73 2.31 9.37
N GLY A 394 -44.51 2.43 9.91
CA GLY A 394 -43.72 1.33 10.43
C GLY A 394 -43.02 0.45 9.38
N MET A 395 -43.28 0.64 8.09
CA MET A 395 -42.59 -0.10 7.02
C MET A 395 -41.22 0.53 6.71
N TYR A 396 -40.20 -0.31 6.61
CA TYR A 396 -38.88 0.08 6.13
C TYR A 396 -38.94 0.50 4.64
N VAL A 397 -38.15 1.51 4.25
CA VAL A 397 -38.20 2.12 2.91
C VAL A 397 -38.19 1.12 1.75
N PHE A 398 -37.33 0.10 1.76
CA PHE A 398 -37.25 -0.85 0.65
C PHE A 398 -38.42 -1.84 0.65
N ASP A 399 -39.00 -2.17 1.81
CA ASP A 399 -40.19 -3.01 1.92
C ASP A 399 -41.44 -2.25 1.42
N ALA A 400 -41.49 -0.93 1.65
CA ALA A 400 -42.56 -0.06 1.20
C ALA A 400 -42.65 0.11 -0.33
N ASN A 401 -41.55 -0.14 -1.06
CA ASN A 401 -41.55 -0.07 -2.54
C ASN A 401 -42.68 -0.92 -3.14
N LYS A 402 -42.83 -2.19 -2.72
CA LYS A 402 -43.84 -3.11 -3.29
C LYS A 402 -45.28 -2.62 -3.05
N PRO A 403 -45.70 -2.26 -1.83
CA PRO A 403 -46.99 -1.62 -1.58
C PRO A 403 -47.20 -0.33 -2.38
N ILE A 404 -46.21 0.55 -2.47
CA ILE A 404 -46.29 1.80 -3.26
C ILE A 404 -46.56 1.49 -4.73
N LEU A 405 -45.77 0.60 -5.33
CA LEU A 405 -45.94 0.13 -6.70
C LEU A 405 -47.33 -0.50 -6.94
N ARG A 406 -47.81 -1.34 -6.01
CA ARG A 406 -49.14 -1.93 -6.09
C ARG A 406 -50.23 -0.86 -6.14
N ASN A 407 -50.16 0.10 -5.21
CA ASN A 407 -51.17 1.15 -5.10
C ASN A 407 -51.14 2.10 -6.32
N LEU A 408 -49.96 2.44 -6.84
CA LEU A 408 -49.81 3.20 -8.09
C LEU A 408 -50.37 2.44 -9.31
N ARG A 409 -50.25 1.11 -9.34
CA ARG A 409 -50.76 0.28 -10.44
C ARG A 409 -52.27 0.14 -10.41
N ALA A 410 -52.85 -0.04 -9.23
CA ALA A 410 -54.29 -0.27 -9.04
C ALA A 410 -55.09 1.02 -8.88
N GLY A 411 -54.45 2.13 -8.51
CA GLY A 411 -55.14 3.37 -8.14
C GLY A 411 -55.92 3.25 -6.82
N ASP A 412 -55.54 2.31 -5.96
CA ASP A 412 -56.21 1.97 -4.70
C ASP A 412 -55.44 2.47 -3.45
N GLY A 413 -55.98 2.17 -2.26
CA GLY A 413 -55.38 2.56 -0.99
C GLY A 413 -55.29 4.08 -0.83
N PRO A 414 -54.10 4.69 -0.64
CA PRO A 414 -53.98 6.13 -0.48
C PRO A 414 -54.46 6.91 -1.72
N LEU A 415 -54.36 6.35 -2.93
CA LEU A 415 -54.76 7.04 -4.15
C LEU A 415 -56.30 7.19 -4.25
N GLU A 416 -57.09 6.38 -3.53
CA GLU A 416 -58.56 6.50 -3.53
C GLU A 416 -59.04 7.85 -2.98
N ARG A 417 -58.21 8.49 -2.14
CA ARG A 417 -58.47 9.82 -1.57
C ARG A 417 -58.28 10.95 -2.59
N ILE A 418 -57.71 10.65 -3.76
CA ILE A 418 -57.54 11.60 -4.87
C ILE A 418 -58.63 11.33 -5.92
N PRO A 419 -59.29 12.36 -6.49
CA PRO A 419 -60.23 12.19 -7.60
C PRO A 419 -59.61 11.45 -8.78
N GLU A 420 -60.36 10.53 -9.41
CA GLU A 420 -59.84 9.62 -10.45
C GLU A 420 -59.19 10.36 -11.63
N ASP A 421 -59.74 11.51 -12.02
CA ASP A 421 -59.27 12.39 -13.08
C ASP A 421 -58.00 13.18 -12.72
N GLN A 422 -57.60 13.16 -11.45
CA GLN A 422 -56.41 13.83 -10.92
C GLN A 422 -55.29 12.84 -10.53
N ARG A 423 -55.58 11.53 -10.51
CA ARG A 423 -54.63 10.51 -10.06
C ARG A 423 -53.41 10.41 -10.98
N ALA A 424 -52.26 10.22 -10.37
CA ALA A 424 -51.05 9.83 -11.09
C ALA A 424 -51.18 8.40 -11.64
N ILE A 425 -50.43 8.13 -12.71
CA ILE A 425 -50.44 6.86 -13.43
C ILE A 425 -49.05 6.24 -13.35
N LEU A 426 -48.96 4.95 -12.98
CA LEU A 426 -47.74 4.18 -13.20
C LEU A 426 -47.54 3.97 -14.71
N PHE A 427 -46.61 4.72 -15.29
CA PHE A 427 -46.32 4.75 -16.72
C PHE A 427 -45.47 3.56 -17.14
N GLN A 428 -44.38 3.31 -16.40
CA GLN A 428 -43.49 2.16 -16.62
C GLN A 428 -42.97 1.63 -15.28
N GLU A 429 -42.74 0.32 -15.22
CA GLU A 429 -42.02 -0.36 -14.16
C GLU A 429 -40.99 -1.31 -14.80
N LYS A 430 -39.72 -1.21 -14.39
CA LYS A 430 -38.64 -2.00 -14.98
C LYS A 430 -37.57 -2.32 -13.95
N SER A 431 -37.00 -3.52 -14.03
CA SER A 431 -35.81 -3.86 -13.25
C SER A 431 -34.55 -3.20 -13.82
N TYR A 432 -33.67 -2.75 -12.94
CA TYR A 432 -32.45 -2.03 -13.27
C TYR A 432 -31.33 -2.49 -12.34
N VAL A 433 -30.13 -2.68 -12.90
CA VAL A 433 -28.94 -3.08 -12.13
C VAL A 433 -27.95 -1.92 -12.20
N HIS A 434 -27.52 -1.46 -11.04
CA HIS A 434 -26.58 -0.34 -10.91
C HIS A 434 -25.71 -0.47 -9.68
N SER A 435 -24.61 0.28 -9.69
CA SER A 435 -23.73 0.41 -8.54
C SER A 435 -24.37 1.27 -7.45
N TYR A 436 -24.58 0.71 -6.27
CA TYR A 436 -25.30 1.35 -5.16
C TYR A 436 -24.47 1.36 -3.86
N PRO A 437 -24.50 2.44 -3.06
CA PRO A 437 -23.68 2.54 -1.85
C PRO A 437 -24.24 1.69 -0.69
N HIS A 438 -23.34 0.99 -0.01
CA HIS A 438 -23.60 0.18 1.18
C HIS A 438 -22.76 0.68 2.35
N CYS A 439 -23.23 0.50 3.58
CA CYS A 439 -22.45 0.84 4.76
C CYS A 439 -21.14 0.04 4.74
N TRP A 440 -20.01 0.75 4.79
CA TRP A 440 -18.67 0.17 4.75
C TRP A 440 -18.37 -0.80 5.90
N ARG A 441 -19.22 -0.84 6.93
CA ARG A 441 -19.11 -1.74 8.08
C ARG A 441 -20.16 -2.82 8.11
N CYS A 442 -21.45 -2.47 8.12
CA CYS A 442 -22.52 -3.44 8.27
C CYS A 442 -23.05 -4.00 6.92
N ALA A 443 -22.52 -3.53 5.79
CA ALA A 443 -22.90 -3.89 4.42
C ALA A 443 -24.39 -3.63 4.08
N THR A 444 -25.12 -2.87 4.90
CA THR A 444 -26.52 -2.53 4.65
C THR A 444 -26.60 -1.45 3.56
N PRO A 445 -27.50 -1.56 2.56
CA PRO A 445 -27.66 -0.51 1.56
C PRO A 445 -28.03 0.82 2.23
N LEU A 446 -27.32 1.88 1.87
CA LEU A 446 -27.54 3.20 2.46
C LEU A 446 -28.75 3.89 1.83
N ILE A 447 -29.29 4.87 2.52
CA ILE A 447 -30.14 5.89 1.88
C ILE A 447 -29.53 7.26 2.09
N TYR A 448 -29.97 8.22 1.30
CA TYR A 448 -29.72 9.63 1.57
C TYR A 448 -30.89 10.16 2.40
N LYS A 449 -30.60 10.71 3.57
CA LYS A 449 -31.61 11.18 4.54
C LYS A 449 -31.28 12.59 5.00
N PRO A 450 -32.28 13.50 5.09
CA PRO A 450 -32.08 14.83 5.63
C PRO A 450 -31.96 14.77 7.16
N VAL A 451 -30.78 15.10 7.67
CA VAL A 451 -30.46 15.01 9.10
C VAL A 451 -29.76 16.27 9.57
N SER A 452 -29.95 16.60 10.85
CA SER A 452 -29.17 17.64 11.50
C SER A 452 -27.81 17.05 11.85
N SER A 453 -26.73 17.73 11.46
CA SER A 453 -25.37 17.31 11.78
C SER A 453 -24.49 18.52 12.05
N TRP A 454 -23.41 18.31 12.78
CA TRP A 454 -22.34 19.27 12.91
C TRP A 454 -21.30 19.05 11.82
N PHE A 455 -20.80 20.15 11.26
CA PHE A 455 -19.88 20.15 10.14
C PHE A 455 -18.62 20.96 10.44
N VAL A 456 -17.48 20.51 9.90
CA VAL A 456 -16.30 21.34 9.70
C VAL A 456 -16.32 21.91 8.28
N SER A 457 -16.21 23.23 8.15
CA SER A 457 -16.29 23.98 6.90
C SER A 457 -14.98 23.90 6.11
N VAL A 458 -14.67 22.71 5.61
CA VAL A 458 -13.46 22.44 4.80
C VAL A 458 -13.43 23.32 3.54
N THR A 459 -14.60 23.63 2.98
CA THR A 459 -14.72 24.47 1.77
C THR A 459 -14.11 25.87 1.95
N LYS A 460 -14.15 26.45 3.17
CA LYS A 460 -13.56 27.76 3.47
C LYS A 460 -12.02 27.77 3.49
N ILE A 461 -11.39 26.61 3.74
CA ILE A 461 -9.93 26.47 3.85
C ILE A 461 -9.32 25.65 2.71
N LYS A 462 -10.13 25.32 1.69
CA LYS A 462 -9.76 24.42 0.60
C LYS A 462 -8.53 24.87 -0.18
N ASP A 463 -8.46 26.16 -0.51
CA ASP A 463 -7.33 26.70 -1.26
C ASP A 463 -6.04 26.60 -0.43
N ARG A 464 -6.13 26.87 0.88
CA ARG A 464 -5.00 26.73 1.80
C ARG A 464 -4.55 25.28 1.98
N LEU A 465 -5.49 24.32 2.00
CA LEU A 465 -5.16 22.88 2.00
C LEU A 465 -4.35 22.48 0.76
N LEU A 466 -4.73 22.99 -0.42
CA LEU A 466 -4.03 22.72 -1.67
C LEU A 466 -2.62 23.32 -1.68
N GLU A 467 -2.45 24.55 -1.19
CA GLU A 467 -1.15 25.20 -1.04
C GLU A 467 -0.21 24.40 -0.12
N LEU A 468 -0.66 24.11 1.10
CA LEU A 468 0.13 23.38 2.09
C LEU A 468 0.46 21.95 1.66
N ASN A 469 -0.40 21.32 0.83
CA ASN A 469 -0.11 20.01 0.26
C ASN A 469 1.12 20.01 -0.66
N GLN A 470 1.46 21.15 -1.27
CA GLN A 470 2.64 21.25 -2.13
C GLN A 470 3.95 21.13 -1.35
N GLU A 471 3.96 21.54 -0.08
CA GLU A 471 5.10 21.46 0.84
C GLU A 471 5.39 20.01 1.30
N ILE A 472 4.42 19.10 1.16
CA ILE A 472 4.53 17.71 1.58
C ILE A 472 5.29 16.90 0.53
N ASN A 473 6.27 16.10 0.95
CA ASN A 473 6.90 15.09 0.09
C ASN A 473 6.08 13.80 0.09
N TRP A 474 5.47 13.48 -1.06
CA TRP A 474 4.66 12.28 -1.25
C TRP A 474 5.45 11.19 -1.95
N ILE A 475 5.43 9.97 -1.41
CA ILE A 475 6.00 8.78 -2.02
C ILE A 475 4.86 7.79 -2.28
N PRO A 476 4.46 7.50 -3.54
CA PRO A 476 4.99 8.07 -4.78
C PRO A 476 4.50 9.50 -5.06
N GLY A 477 5.31 10.28 -5.79
CA GLY A 477 5.06 11.71 -6.04
C GLY A 477 3.75 12.03 -6.78
N ASN A 478 3.24 11.10 -7.59
CA ASN A 478 1.98 11.27 -8.31
C ASN A 478 0.73 11.36 -7.41
N VAL A 479 0.83 11.01 -6.12
CA VAL A 479 -0.30 11.15 -5.17
C VAL A 479 -0.60 12.62 -4.87
N LYS A 480 0.44 13.47 -4.82
CA LYS A 480 0.36 14.90 -4.47
C LYS A 480 -0.67 15.64 -5.31
N ASP A 481 -0.53 15.62 -6.64
CA ASP A 481 -1.43 16.29 -7.59
C ASP A 481 -2.49 15.32 -8.17
N GLY A 482 -2.32 14.02 -7.94
CA GLY A 482 -3.22 12.97 -8.37
C GLY A 482 -4.35 12.72 -7.39
N GLN A 483 -4.34 11.57 -6.72
CA GLN A 483 -5.46 11.11 -5.90
C GLN A 483 -5.79 12.07 -4.75
N PHE A 484 -4.77 12.61 -4.06
CA PHE A 484 -4.99 13.49 -2.91
C PHE A 484 -5.30 14.92 -3.35
N GLY A 485 -4.49 15.52 -4.25
CA GLY A 485 -4.73 16.88 -4.76
C GLY A 485 -6.10 17.05 -5.42
N LYS A 486 -6.52 16.09 -6.26
CA LYS A 486 -7.88 16.11 -6.87
C LYS A 486 -8.99 15.94 -5.83
N TRP A 487 -8.75 15.17 -4.77
CA TRP A 487 -9.70 15.03 -3.67
C TRP A 487 -9.86 16.36 -2.92
N LEU A 488 -8.75 17.02 -2.56
CA LEU A 488 -8.75 18.33 -1.92
C LEU A 488 -9.46 19.39 -2.78
N ALA A 489 -9.20 19.44 -4.10
CA ALA A 489 -9.83 20.42 -5.00
C ALA A 489 -11.37 20.33 -5.03
N ASN A 490 -11.91 19.14 -4.75
CA ASN A 490 -13.35 18.85 -4.70
C ASN A 490 -13.85 18.62 -3.27
N ALA A 491 -13.09 19.02 -2.25
CA ALA A 491 -13.45 18.82 -0.85
C ALA A 491 -14.79 19.48 -0.53
N ARG A 492 -15.62 18.75 0.22
CA ARG A 492 -16.90 19.21 0.77
C ARG A 492 -16.77 19.37 2.28
N ASP A 493 -17.71 20.10 2.87
CA ASP A 493 -17.77 20.22 4.33
C ASP A 493 -17.93 18.85 4.99
N TRP A 494 -17.19 18.63 6.06
CA TRP A 494 -17.06 17.35 6.71
C TRP A 494 -18.10 17.21 7.82
N SER A 495 -19.03 16.27 7.67
CA SER A 495 -19.97 15.89 8.74
C SER A 495 -19.24 15.11 9.84
N ILE A 496 -19.15 15.73 11.02
CA ILE A 496 -18.41 15.23 12.19
C ILE A 496 -19.31 14.68 13.29
N SER A 497 -20.63 14.71 13.13
CA SER A 497 -21.53 14.14 14.13
C SER A 497 -21.97 12.72 13.78
N ARG A 498 -22.09 11.88 14.80
CA ARG A 498 -22.61 10.51 14.72
C ARG A 498 -23.65 10.32 15.81
N ASN A 499 -24.80 9.75 15.45
CA ASN A 499 -25.90 9.49 16.40
C ASN A 499 -25.66 8.15 17.14
N ARG A 500 -24.49 8.04 17.80
CA ARG A 500 -23.95 6.81 18.39
C ARG A 500 -23.60 7.01 19.88
N PHE A 501 -22.98 6.01 20.50
CA PHE A 501 -22.87 5.89 21.96
C PHE A 501 -21.44 5.94 22.48
N TRP A 502 -20.50 5.29 21.79
CA TRP A 502 -19.09 5.09 22.16
C TRP A 502 -18.18 5.94 21.28
N GLY A 503 -17.82 7.11 21.79
CA GLY A 503 -16.94 8.06 21.13
C GLY A 503 -16.75 9.32 21.95
N SER A 504 -15.86 10.21 21.51
CA SER A 504 -15.70 11.54 22.10
C SER A 504 -16.99 12.36 21.94
N PRO A 505 -17.65 12.82 23.01
CA PRO A 505 -18.92 13.54 22.86
C PRO A 505 -18.74 14.94 22.28
N ILE A 506 -19.68 15.40 21.46
CA ILE A 506 -19.65 16.78 20.95
C ILE A 506 -19.98 17.74 22.11
N PRO A 507 -19.10 18.73 22.42
CA PRO A 507 -19.21 19.53 23.64
C PRO A 507 -20.14 20.74 23.48
N VAL A 508 -21.33 20.50 22.95
CA VAL A 508 -22.35 21.53 22.66
C VAL A 508 -23.55 21.35 23.57
N TRP A 509 -23.89 22.38 24.33
CA TRP A 509 -25.11 22.46 25.14
C TRP A 509 -26.10 23.42 24.50
N VAL A 510 -27.36 23.02 24.43
CA VAL A 510 -28.46 23.78 23.84
C VAL A 510 -29.61 23.94 24.83
N SER A 511 -30.34 25.04 24.75
CA SER A 511 -31.56 25.21 25.55
C SER A 511 -32.67 24.27 25.12
N ASP A 512 -33.43 23.76 26.10
CA ASP A 512 -34.66 22.99 25.89
C ASP A 512 -35.91 23.84 25.56
N ASP A 513 -35.84 25.18 25.65
CA ASP A 513 -36.93 26.08 25.32
C ASP A 513 -36.60 26.97 24.10
N PRO A 514 -37.30 26.81 22.96
CA PRO A 514 -37.05 27.61 21.77
C PRO A 514 -37.34 29.11 21.94
N LYS A 515 -38.00 29.54 23.03
CA LYS A 515 -38.20 30.96 23.36
C LYS A 515 -36.95 31.62 23.92
N TYR A 516 -36.04 30.84 24.50
CA TYR A 516 -34.77 31.31 25.06
C TYR A 516 -33.60 30.57 24.40
N PRO A 517 -33.45 30.68 23.05
CA PRO A 517 -32.46 29.90 22.33
C PRO A 517 -31.05 30.29 22.76
N ARG A 518 -30.28 29.30 23.21
CA ARG A 518 -28.88 29.45 23.60
C ARG A 518 -28.10 28.21 23.15
N VAL A 519 -26.87 28.43 22.70
CA VAL A 519 -25.89 27.39 22.37
C VAL A 519 -24.58 27.75 23.06
N ASP A 520 -24.08 26.86 23.90
CA ASP A 520 -22.75 26.98 24.53
C ASP A 520 -21.84 25.85 24.03
N VAL A 521 -20.59 26.19 23.71
CA VAL A 521 -19.56 25.23 23.29
C VAL A 521 -18.39 25.31 24.27
N TYR A 522 -18.07 24.16 24.88
CA TYR A 522 -16.99 24.05 25.86
C TYR A 522 -15.74 23.43 25.23
N GLY A 523 -14.58 23.81 25.75
CA GLY A 523 -13.27 23.45 25.23
C GLY A 523 -12.36 22.75 26.24
N SER A 524 -12.80 22.61 27.49
CA SER A 524 -12.04 21.90 28.54
C SER A 524 -12.97 21.38 29.65
N LEU A 525 -12.46 20.43 30.44
CA LEU A 525 -13.08 19.96 31.67
C LEU A 525 -13.21 21.06 32.73
N ASP A 526 -12.25 22.00 32.78
CA ASP A 526 -12.30 23.12 33.71
C ASP A 526 -13.39 24.15 33.34
N GLU A 527 -13.62 24.41 32.05
CA GLU A 527 -14.77 25.20 31.59
C GLU A 527 -16.10 24.51 31.97
N LEU A 528 -16.20 23.19 31.79
CA LEU A 528 -17.38 22.42 32.22
C LEU A 528 -17.59 22.53 33.74
N LYS A 529 -16.56 22.31 34.55
CA LYS A 529 -16.67 22.40 36.00
C LYS A 529 -17.06 23.80 36.47
N ALA A 530 -16.60 24.85 35.80
CA ALA A 530 -16.97 26.22 36.14
C ALA A 530 -18.49 26.46 35.99
N ASP A 531 -19.11 25.90 34.94
CA ASP A 531 -20.51 26.13 34.62
C ASP A 531 -21.49 25.13 35.28
N PHE A 532 -21.04 23.89 35.51
CA PHE A 532 -21.87 22.80 36.06
C PHE A 532 -21.55 22.47 37.53
N GLY A 533 -20.43 22.97 38.07
CA GLY A 533 -20.02 22.80 39.47
C GLY A 533 -19.25 21.52 39.80
N ASP A 534 -19.19 20.54 38.88
CA ASP A 534 -18.36 19.32 39.00
C ASP A 534 -17.93 18.82 37.61
N TYR A 535 -17.01 17.86 37.58
CA TYR A 535 -16.62 17.10 36.40
C TYR A 535 -17.66 16.00 36.09
N PRO A 536 -17.76 15.52 34.84
CA PRO A 536 -18.57 14.33 34.55
C PRO A 536 -17.91 13.11 35.20
N ARG A 537 -18.67 12.33 35.98
CA ARG A 537 -18.13 11.19 36.75
C ARG A 537 -18.86 9.90 36.44
N ASP A 538 -18.11 8.80 36.45
CA ASP A 538 -18.68 7.46 36.40
C ASP A 538 -19.22 6.99 37.77
N LYS A 539 -19.81 5.79 37.78
CA LYS A 539 -20.39 5.15 38.97
C LYS A 539 -19.37 4.93 40.12
N ASP A 540 -18.08 4.91 39.80
CA ASP A 540 -16.99 4.72 40.75
C ASP A 540 -16.38 6.08 41.21
N GLY A 541 -16.92 7.19 40.69
CA GLY A 541 -16.52 8.56 41.04
C GLY A 541 -15.34 9.11 40.24
N ASN A 542 -14.84 8.37 39.23
CA ASN A 542 -13.73 8.80 38.38
C ASN A 542 -14.23 9.76 37.29
N VAL A 543 -13.38 10.70 36.86
CA VAL A 543 -13.72 11.59 35.75
C VAL A 543 -13.89 10.77 34.47
N ASN A 544 -15.05 10.90 33.84
CA ASN A 544 -15.39 10.14 32.64
C ASN A 544 -16.25 10.99 31.70
N MET A 545 -15.67 11.38 30.57
CA MET A 545 -16.35 12.21 29.58
C MET A 545 -17.30 11.46 28.67
N HIS A 546 -17.37 10.12 28.73
CA HIS A 546 -18.21 9.35 27.82
C HIS A 546 -19.69 9.49 28.17
N ARG A 547 -20.55 9.18 27.20
CA ARG A 547 -21.97 8.96 27.49
C ARG A 547 -22.16 7.74 28.42
N PRO A 548 -23.16 7.73 29.30
CA PRO A 548 -24.11 8.82 29.55
C PRO A 548 -23.59 9.88 30.53
N TYR A 549 -22.45 9.69 31.18
CA TYR A 549 -21.99 10.51 32.31
C TYR A 549 -21.88 12.02 31.99
N ILE A 550 -21.39 12.38 30.80
CA ILE A 550 -21.35 13.80 30.39
C ILE A 550 -22.72 14.38 30.06
N ASP A 551 -23.71 13.54 29.71
CA ASP A 551 -25.07 13.96 29.37
C ASP A 551 -25.83 14.41 30.64
N GLU A 552 -25.37 14.01 31.83
CA GLU A 552 -25.98 14.36 33.13
C GLU A 552 -25.65 15.79 33.57
N LEU A 553 -24.62 16.41 32.98
CA LEU A 553 -24.27 17.80 33.23
C LEU A 553 -25.34 18.72 32.63
N THR A 554 -26.19 19.25 33.50
CA THR A 554 -27.28 20.17 33.15
C THR A 554 -27.26 21.38 34.06
N ARG A 555 -27.66 22.54 33.53
CA ARG A 555 -27.76 23.79 34.28
C ARG A 555 -28.96 24.61 33.81
N VAL A 556 -29.47 25.49 34.67
CA VAL A 556 -30.52 26.44 34.27
C VAL A 556 -30.00 27.33 33.14
N ASN A 557 -30.83 27.58 32.12
CA ASN A 557 -30.50 28.48 31.03
C ASN A 557 -30.33 29.91 31.58
N PRO A 558 -29.15 30.52 31.46
CA PRO A 558 -28.89 31.85 32.01
C PRO A 558 -29.67 32.97 31.29
N ASP A 559 -30.15 32.70 30.07
CA ASP A 559 -30.91 33.67 29.28
C ASP A 559 -32.43 33.61 29.57
N ASP A 560 -32.89 32.63 30.37
CA ASP A 560 -34.28 32.52 30.81
C ASP A 560 -34.48 33.16 32.20
N PRO A 561 -35.11 34.35 32.27
CA PRO A 561 -35.34 35.03 33.54
C PRO A 561 -36.33 34.30 34.45
N THR A 562 -37.06 33.30 33.96
CA THR A 562 -37.98 32.47 34.75
C THR A 562 -37.27 31.31 35.45
N GLY A 563 -36.05 30.96 35.01
CA GLY A 563 -35.26 29.86 35.53
C GLY A 563 -35.87 28.47 35.28
N LYS A 564 -36.71 28.32 34.25
CA LYS A 564 -37.43 27.07 33.96
C LYS A 564 -36.75 26.24 32.87
N SER A 565 -36.19 26.89 31.86
CA SER A 565 -35.45 26.22 30.80
C SER A 565 -34.06 25.83 31.27
N HIS A 566 -33.56 24.74 30.70
CA HIS A 566 -32.28 24.13 31.05
C HIS A 566 -31.41 23.97 29.80
N MET A 567 -30.10 23.95 30.02
CA MET A 567 -29.10 23.64 29.01
C MET A 567 -28.80 22.14 29.07
N HIS A 568 -28.95 21.46 27.93
CA HIS A 568 -28.65 20.04 27.77
C HIS A 568 -27.63 19.82 26.66
N ARG A 569 -26.71 18.87 26.85
CA ARG A 569 -25.80 18.46 25.78
C ARG A 569 -26.62 17.88 24.62
N ILE A 570 -26.22 18.16 23.38
CA ILE A 570 -26.71 17.39 22.24
C ILE A 570 -26.29 15.92 22.40
N THR A 571 -27.03 14.95 21.85
CA THR A 571 -26.73 13.53 22.09
C THR A 571 -25.55 12.98 21.27
N ASP A 572 -25.14 13.70 20.23
CA ASP A 572 -24.19 13.24 19.23
C ASP A 572 -22.78 13.02 19.80
N VAL A 573 -22.08 12.03 19.26
CA VAL A 573 -20.65 11.83 19.45
C VAL A 573 -19.90 12.22 18.18
N MET A 574 -18.60 12.46 18.30
CA MET A 574 -17.72 12.77 17.18
C MET A 574 -17.58 11.58 16.24
N ASP A 575 -17.37 11.90 14.97
CA ASP A 575 -16.75 11.01 14.00
C ASP A 575 -15.38 10.53 14.52
N CYS A 576 -15.09 9.23 14.47
CA CYS A 576 -13.78 8.71 14.93
C CYS A 576 -12.63 9.26 14.07
N TRP A 577 -12.90 9.69 12.83
CA TRP A 577 -11.94 10.42 12.00
C TRP A 577 -11.58 11.80 12.56
N PHE A 578 -12.47 12.43 13.35
CA PHE A 578 -12.16 13.68 14.05
C PHE A 578 -11.16 13.43 15.19
N GLU A 579 -11.32 12.30 15.88
CA GLU A 579 -10.44 11.89 16.97
C GLU A 579 -9.06 11.51 16.44
N SER A 580 -8.98 10.65 15.42
CA SER A 580 -7.71 10.27 14.79
C SER A 580 -7.05 11.43 14.02
N GLY A 581 -7.83 12.34 13.43
CA GLY A 581 -7.33 13.59 12.85
C GLY A 581 -6.77 14.57 13.89
N SER A 582 -7.14 14.40 15.17
CA SER A 582 -6.61 15.18 16.30
C SER A 582 -5.32 14.61 16.89
N MET A 583 -4.87 13.43 16.43
CA MET A 583 -3.77 12.67 17.03
C MET A 583 -2.49 13.48 17.25
N SER A 584 -2.11 14.30 16.26
CA SER A 584 -0.85 15.05 16.27
C SER A 584 -0.66 15.89 17.52
N PHE A 585 -1.73 16.48 18.06
CA PHE A 585 -1.71 17.31 19.26
C PHE A 585 -2.37 16.63 20.46
N ALA A 586 -3.39 15.80 20.25
CA ALA A 586 -4.14 15.16 21.32
C ALA A 586 -3.33 14.11 22.09
N GLN A 587 -2.36 13.45 21.44
CA GLN A 587 -1.43 12.54 22.13
C GLN A 587 -0.58 13.25 23.20
N TYR A 588 -0.37 14.55 23.06
CA TYR A 588 0.40 15.38 23.99
C TYR A 588 -0.47 16.06 25.05
N HIS A 589 -1.79 15.84 25.03
CA HIS A 589 -2.76 16.57 25.84
C HIS A 589 -2.72 18.10 25.57
N TYR A 590 -2.38 18.49 24.34
CA TYR A 590 -2.31 19.88 23.92
C TYR A 590 -3.71 20.51 23.87
N PRO A 591 -3.89 21.76 24.35
CA PRO A 591 -2.87 22.71 24.80
C PRO A 591 -2.63 22.71 26.32
N PHE A 592 -3.25 21.79 27.06
CA PHE A 592 -3.26 21.79 28.53
C PHE A 592 -1.92 21.40 29.12
N GLU A 593 -1.27 20.41 28.50
CA GLU A 593 0.05 19.91 28.87
C GLU A 593 0.94 19.78 27.63
N ASN A 594 2.26 19.62 27.85
CA ASN A 594 3.27 19.36 26.82
C ASN A 594 3.22 20.31 25.60
N LYS A 595 2.77 21.54 25.82
CA LYS A 595 2.58 22.53 24.75
C LYS A 595 3.84 22.77 23.94
N GLU A 596 4.94 23.08 24.62
CA GLU A 596 6.24 23.34 23.98
C GLU A 596 6.77 22.11 23.25
N THR A 597 6.56 20.92 23.82
CA THR A 597 6.92 19.64 23.18
C THR A 597 6.17 19.49 21.86
N PHE A 598 4.83 19.61 21.84
CA PHE A 598 4.07 19.54 20.59
C PHE A 598 4.52 20.60 19.57
N GLU A 599 4.70 21.85 20.00
CA GLU A 599 5.09 22.94 19.11
C GLU A 599 6.47 22.73 18.46
N GLN A 600 7.39 22.05 19.15
CA GLN A 600 8.70 21.65 18.63
C GLN A 600 8.63 20.41 17.72
N HIS A 601 7.65 19.54 17.90
CA HIS A 601 7.51 18.27 17.17
C HIS A 601 6.47 18.33 16.04
N PHE A 602 5.88 19.49 15.75
CA PHE A 602 4.85 19.65 14.72
C PHE A 602 5.24 20.67 13.62
N PRO A 603 5.24 20.27 12.33
CA PRO A 603 4.79 18.98 11.78
C PRO A 603 5.81 17.85 11.96
N CYS A 604 5.33 16.59 12.00
CA CYS A 604 6.22 15.44 12.08
C CYS A 604 7.01 15.23 10.78
N ASP A 605 8.12 14.51 10.88
CA ASP A 605 9.04 14.27 9.75
C ASP A 605 8.55 13.17 8.82
N TYR A 606 7.89 12.12 9.35
CA TYR A 606 7.53 10.94 8.58
C TYR A 606 6.26 10.24 9.08
N ILE A 607 5.41 9.84 8.12
CA ILE A 607 4.32 8.89 8.32
C ILE A 607 4.24 7.88 7.16
N VAL A 608 3.63 6.72 7.40
CA VAL A 608 3.37 5.73 6.35
C VAL A 608 2.07 4.99 6.60
N GLU A 609 1.20 4.94 5.60
CA GLU A 609 -0.03 4.16 5.60
C GLU A 609 -0.43 3.75 4.17
N TYR A 610 -1.48 2.94 4.07
CA TYR A 610 -1.99 2.49 2.78
C TYR A 610 -2.71 3.61 2.00
N ILE A 611 -2.74 3.48 0.67
CA ILE A 611 -3.23 4.48 -0.30
C ILE A 611 -4.66 4.98 -0.07
N GLY A 612 -5.52 4.19 0.58
CA GLY A 612 -6.88 4.62 0.92
C GLY A 612 -6.93 5.67 2.03
N GLN A 613 -5.85 5.85 2.80
CA GLN A 613 -5.76 6.95 3.78
C GLN A 613 -5.70 8.34 3.14
N THR A 614 -5.51 8.44 1.82
CA THR A 614 -5.76 9.68 1.05
C THR A 614 -7.20 10.20 1.18
N ARG A 615 -8.14 9.33 1.58
CA ARG A 615 -9.53 9.68 1.90
C ARG A 615 -9.88 9.42 3.38
N GLY A 616 -8.92 9.03 4.19
CA GLY A 616 -9.06 8.77 5.62
C GLY A 616 -8.11 9.65 6.42
N TRP A 617 -7.16 9.03 7.12
CA TRP A 617 -6.30 9.68 8.11
C TRP A 617 -5.46 10.82 7.54
N PHE A 618 -4.85 10.68 6.36
CA PHE A 618 -4.07 11.76 5.75
C PHE A 618 -4.93 13.00 5.47
N TYR A 619 -6.17 12.78 5.02
CA TYR A 619 -7.11 13.86 4.72
C TYR A 619 -7.51 14.62 5.98
N VAL A 620 -7.92 13.91 7.03
CA VAL A 620 -8.38 14.57 8.27
C VAL A 620 -7.23 15.17 9.08
N LEU A 621 -6.04 14.57 9.08
CA LEU A 621 -4.84 15.20 9.65
C LEU A 621 -4.54 16.53 8.96
N HIS A 622 -4.58 16.56 7.62
CA HIS A 622 -4.28 17.78 6.85
C HIS A 622 -5.34 18.87 7.07
N ILE A 623 -6.62 18.49 7.19
CA ILE A 623 -7.70 19.41 7.60
C ILE A 623 -7.41 20.02 8.97
N MET A 624 -7.15 19.19 9.98
CA MET A 624 -6.96 19.65 11.36
C MET A 624 -5.69 20.49 11.50
N ALA A 625 -4.59 20.07 10.87
CA ALA A 625 -3.34 20.81 10.80
C ALA A 625 -3.53 22.22 10.21
N THR A 626 -4.21 22.31 9.07
CA THR A 626 -4.48 23.58 8.39
C THR A 626 -5.42 24.46 9.21
N ALA A 627 -6.55 23.90 9.67
CA ALA A 627 -7.59 24.67 10.36
C ALA A 627 -7.14 25.20 11.72
N LEU A 628 -6.32 24.43 12.45
CA LEU A 628 -5.91 24.78 13.81
C LEU A 628 -4.57 25.52 13.84
N PHE A 629 -3.61 25.15 12.98
CA PHE A 629 -2.22 25.59 13.09
C PHE A 629 -1.64 26.24 11.82
N ASP A 630 -2.38 26.26 10.70
CA ASP A 630 -1.92 26.79 9.41
C ASP A 630 -0.57 26.23 8.94
N LYS A 631 -0.40 24.90 9.08
CA LYS A 631 0.81 24.14 8.72
C LYS A 631 0.44 22.87 7.94
N PRO A 632 1.35 22.29 7.15
CA PRO A 632 1.15 20.93 6.64
C PRO A 632 1.08 19.94 7.80
N ALA A 633 0.39 18.81 7.63
CA ALA A 633 0.26 17.84 8.72
C ALA A 633 1.55 17.05 9.01
N PHE A 634 2.39 16.85 7.99
CA PHE A 634 3.60 16.04 8.01
C PHE A 634 4.52 16.45 6.85
N LYS A 635 5.83 16.20 6.98
CA LYS A 635 6.83 16.55 5.94
C LYS A 635 6.94 15.48 4.86
N ASN A 636 7.02 14.20 5.23
CA ASN A 636 7.17 13.08 4.31
C ASN A 636 6.10 12.01 4.54
N VAL A 637 5.52 11.46 3.47
CA VAL A 637 4.53 10.37 3.54
C VAL A 637 4.84 9.27 2.53
N ILE A 638 4.98 8.03 3.01
CA ILE A 638 4.86 6.85 2.15
C ILE A 638 3.40 6.42 2.09
N CYS A 639 2.91 6.29 0.86
CA CYS A 639 1.55 5.95 0.52
C CYS A 639 1.56 4.62 -0.23
N HIS A 640 1.67 3.51 0.51
CA HIS A 640 1.85 2.19 -0.09
C HIS A 640 0.52 1.66 -0.66
N GLY A 641 0.59 0.78 -1.66
CA GLY A 641 -0.61 0.22 -2.28
C GLY A 641 -1.24 -0.93 -1.48
N ILE A 642 -2.01 -1.78 -2.17
CA ILE A 642 -2.90 -2.74 -1.53
C ILE A 642 -2.29 -4.15 -1.58
N VAL A 643 -2.31 -4.83 -0.43
CA VAL A 643 -1.98 -6.25 -0.35
C VAL A 643 -3.17 -7.10 -0.80
N LEU A 644 -2.92 -8.00 -1.74
CA LEU A 644 -3.88 -8.91 -2.34
C LEU A 644 -3.61 -10.36 -1.87
N GLY A 645 -4.68 -11.15 -1.83
CA GLY A 645 -4.60 -12.59 -1.59
C GLY A 645 -3.93 -13.32 -2.76
N SER A 646 -3.66 -14.61 -2.57
CA SER A 646 -3.01 -15.46 -3.58
C SER A 646 -3.82 -15.64 -4.87
N ASP A 647 -5.11 -15.30 -4.82
CA ASP A 647 -6.04 -15.29 -5.95
C ASP A 647 -6.09 -13.94 -6.71
N GLY A 648 -5.30 -12.95 -6.28
CA GLY A 648 -5.28 -11.60 -6.85
C GLY A 648 -6.46 -10.72 -6.45
N GLN A 649 -7.35 -11.20 -5.57
CA GLN A 649 -8.43 -10.39 -4.99
C GLN A 649 -7.97 -9.73 -3.70
N LYS A 650 -8.71 -8.69 -3.25
CA LYS A 650 -8.45 -8.06 -1.94
C LYS A 650 -8.55 -9.14 -0.85
N MET A 651 -7.60 -9.12 0.08
CA MET A 651 -7.59 -10.11 1.17
C MET A 651 -8.85 -10.02 2.01
N SER A 652 -9.45 -11.16 2.35
CA SER A 652 -10.62 -11.23 3.21
C SER A 652 -10.53 -12.39 4.19
N LYS A 653 -10.84 -12.11 5.47
CA LYS A 653 -10.98 -13.14 6.51
C LYS A 653 -12.04 -14.18 6.14
N HIS A 654 -13.07 -13.79 5.39
CA HIS A 654 -14.13 -14.70 4.93
C HIS A 654 -13.63 -15.63 3.82
N LEU A 655 -12.84 -15.11 2.88
CA LEU A 655 -12.31 -15.90 1.76
C LEU A 655 -11.12 -16.78 2.16
N ARG A 656 -10.42 -16.44 3.27
CA ARG A 656 -9.19 -17.11 3.71
C ARG A 656 -8.17 -17.26 2.57
N ASN A 657 -8.09 -16.23 1.72
CA ASN A 657 -7.29 -16.21 0.49
C ASN A 657 -5.84 -15.73 0.70
N TYR A 658 -5.30 -15.85 1.91
CA TYR A 658 -3.93 -15.44 2.23
C TYR A 658 -3.28 -16.43 3.23
N PRO A 659 -1.94 -16.57 3.23
CA PRO A 659 -1.25 -17.48 4.15
C PRO A 659 -1.44 -17.06 5.61
N ASP A 660 -1.52 -18.01 6.53
CA ASP A 660 -1.60 -17.68 7.97
C ASP A 660 -0.33 -16.94 8.43
N VAL A 661 -0.49 -15.81 9.11
CA VAL A 661 0.64 -14.93 9.48
C VAL A 661 1.56 -15.61 10.49
N ASN A 662 1.01 -16.24 11.52
CA ASN A 662 1.79 -16.95 12.53
C ASN A 662 2.46 -18.19 11.94
N GLY A 663 1.79 -18.90 11.04
CA GLY A 663 2.38 -19.98 10.26
C GLY A 663 3.66 -19.52 9.53
N VAL A 664 3.61 -18.38 8.84
CA VAL A 664 4.79 -17.83 8.14
C VAL A 664 5.90 -17.42 9.12
N PHE A 665 5.58 -16.81 10.26
CA PHE A 665 6.59 -16.51 11.29
C PHE A 665 7.29 -17.77 11.80
N ASN A 666 6.54 -18.86 12.00
CA ASN A 666 7.07 -20.12 12.53
C ASN A 666 7.84 -20.93 11.48
N ASP A 667 7.48 -20.82 10.20
CA ASP A 667 8.10 -21.58 9.12
C ASP A 667 9.33 -20.89 8.52
N PHE A 668 9.28 -19.56 8.35
CA PHE A 668 10.29 -18.81 7.60
C PHE A 668 10.98 -17.70 8.40
N GLY A 669 10.31 -17.16 9.42
CA GLY A 669 10.80 -16.02 10.18
C GLY A 669 10.21 -14.67 9.73
N SER A 670 10.28 -13.69 10.62
CA SER A 670 9.82 -12.33 10.40
C SER A 670 10.76 -11.54 9.50
N ASP A 671 12.08 -11.76 9.52
CA ASP A 671 13.01 -11.04 8.65
C ASP A 671 12.80 -11.41 7.18
N ALA A 672 12.52 -12.69 6.89
CA ALA A 672 12.15 -13.13 5.55
C ALA A 672 10.84 -12.49 5.06
N MET A 673 9.83 -12.39 5.93
CA MET A 673 8.57 -11.73 5.60
C MET A 673 8.75 -10.21 5.43
N ARG A 674 9.51 -9.57 6.33
CA ARG A 674 9.88 -8.15 6.26
C ARG A 674 10.51 -7.86 4.91
N TRP A 675 11.55 -8.62 4.56
CA TRP A 675 12.27 -8.44 3.31
C TRP A 675 11.36 -8.60 2.10
N PHE A 676 10.56 -9.68 2.03
CA PHE A 676 9.63 -9.91 0.92
C PHE A 676 8.67 -8.72 0.69
N LEU A 677 8.15 -8.14 1.77
CA LEU A 677 7.23 -7.00 1.69
C LEU A 677 7.96 -5.69 1.34
N MET A 678 9.11 -5.44 1.99
CA MET A 678 9.90 -4.21 1.83
C MET A 678 10.62 -4.12 0.49
N SER A 679 11.06 -5.25 -0.08
CA SER A 679 11.71 -5.30 -1.38
C SER A 679 10.73 -5.16 -2.56
N SER A 680 9.43 -5.19 -2.29
CA SER A 680 8.39 -5.18 -3.31
C SER A 680 8.00 -3.76 -3.76
N PRO A 681 7.43 -3.60 -4.97
CA PRO A 681 7.02 -2.29 -5.48
C PRO A 681 5.78 -1.70 -4.74
N ILE A 682 5.21 -2.40 -3.76
CA ILE A 682 4.01 -1.93 -3.03
C ILE A 682 4.22 -0.60 -2.34
N LEU A 683 5.45 -0.32 -1.88
CA LEU A 683 5.80 0.94 -1.21
C LEU A 683 5.77 2.14 -2.15
N ARG A 684 5.68 1.90 -3.47
CA ARG A 684 5.47 2.92 -4.52
C ARG A 684 4.03 2.99 -5.00
N GLY A 685 3.07 2.59 -4.17
CA GLY A 685 1.62 2.68 -4.45
C GLY A 685 1.05 1.54 -5.31
N GLY A 686 1.85 0.56 -5.72
CA GLY A 686 1.41 -0.62 -6.49
C GLY A 686 0.72 -1.69 -5.64
N ASN A 687 0.10 -2.70 -6.25
CA ASN A 687 -0.48 -3.83 -5.53
C ASN A 687 0.52 -4.99 -5.40
N LEU A 688 0.39 -5.79 -4.33
CA LEU A 688 1.22 -6.98 -4.10
C LEU A 688 0.37 -8.21 -3.81
N ILE A 689 0.64 -9.30 -4.54
CA ILE A 689 0.09 -10.62 -4.22
C ILE A 689 1.03 -11.31 -3.23
N VAL A 690 0.51 -11.71 -2.08
CA VAL A 690 1.30 -12.42 -1.05
C VAL A 690 1.17 -13.93 -1.23
N THR A 691 2.31 -14.61 -1.37
CA THR A 691 2.39 -16.07 -1.47
C THR A 691 3.43 -16.62 -0.51
N ALA A 692 3.18 -17.82 0.04
CA ALA A 692 4.16 -18.49 0.90
C ALA A 692 5.46 -18.84 0.14
N ASP A 693 5.35 -19.13 -1.16
CA ASP A 693 6.52 -19.43 -2.00
C ASP A 693 7.41 -18.19 -2.19
N GLY A 694 6.84 -16.99 -2.37
CA GLY A 694 7.63 -15.76 -2.46
C GLY A 694 8.41 -15.44 -1.17
N ILE A 695 7.80 -15.70 -0.01
CA ILE A 695 8.47 -15.54 1.28
C ILE A 695 9.56 -16.62 1.46
N ARG A 696 9.30 -17.87 1.07
CA ARG A 696 10.30 -18.94 1.07
C ARG A 696 11.50 -18.60 0.18
N ASP A 697 11.26 -18.04 -1.01
CA ASP A 697 12.32 -17.66 -1.93
C ASP A 697 13.22 -16.57 -1.33
N THR A 698 12.66 -15.67 -0.52
CA THR A 698 13.42 -14.66 0.21
C THR A 698 14.40 -15.28 1.22
N VAL A 699 14.01 -16.34 1.92
CA VAL A 699 14.94 -17.12 2.77
C VAL A 699 16.12 -17.65 1.95
N ARG A 700 15.86 -18.16 0.75
CA ARG A 700 16.88 -18.79 -0.11
C ARG A 700 17.80 -17.79 -0.79
N GLN A 701 17.28 -16.63 -1.16
CA GLN A 701 17.99 -15.63 -1.96
C GLN A 701 18.69 -14.57 -1.11
N VAL A 702 18.28 -14.38 0.15
CA VAL A 702 18.80 -13.31 1.00
C VAL A 702 19.32 -13.86 2.32
N MET A 703 18.43 -14.43 3.14
CA MET A 703 18.79 -14.84 4.51
C MET A 703 19.89 -15.91 4.51
N LEU A 704 19.70 -17.02 3.75
CA LEU A 704 20.70 -18.08 3.67
C LEU A 704 22.06 -17.60 3.12
N PRO A 705 22.14 -16.80 2.05
CA PRO A 705 23.41 -16.21 1.59
C PRO A 705 24.13 -15.33 2.62
N VAL A 706 23.41 -14.48 3.37
CA VAL A 706 24.00 -13.68 4.45
C VAL A 706 24.57 -14.60 5.53
N TRP A 707 23.77 -15.53 6.04
CA TRP A 707 24.22 -16.51 7.02
C TRP A 707 25.38 -17.37 6.52
N SER A 708 25.34 -17.79 5.25
CA SER A 708 26.39 -18.62 4.65
C SER A 708 27.74 -17.89 4.58
N SER A 709 27.73 -16.57 4.36
CA SER A 709 28.92 -15.73 4.39
C SER A 709 29.54 -15.69 5.79
N TYR A 710 28.70 -15.55 6.82
CA TYR A 710 29.12 -15.59 8.22
C TYR A 710 29.62 -16.99 8.64
N TYR A 711 28.89 -18.05 8.28
CA TYR A 711 29.30 -19.43 8.52
C TYR A 711 30.64 -19.74 7.84
N PHE A 712 30.81 -19.33 6.58
CA PHE A 712 32.08 -19.47 5.86
C PHE A 712 33.22 -18.79 6.62
N PHE A 713 33.06 -17.52 6.99
CA PHE A 713 34.07 -16.78 7.72
C PHE A 713 34.45 -17.48 9.03
N THR A 714 33.46 -17.85 9.86
CA THR A 714 33.71 -18.47 11.17
C THR A 714 34.31 -19.86 11.05
N LEU A 715 33.93 -20.65 10.05
CA LEU A 715 34.51 -21.97 9.78
C LEU A 715 36.02 -21.87 9.54
N TYR A 716 36.43 -21.01 8.60
CA TYR A 716 37.84 -20.86 8.24
C TYR A 716 38.63 -20.14 9.33
N ALA A 717 38.05 -19.11 9.97
CA ALA A 717 38.72 -18.39 11.04
C ALA A 717 38.98 -19.30 12.24
N ASN A 718 38.03 -20.15 12.65
CA ASN A 718 38.24 -21.08 13.76
C ASN A 718 39.20 -22.23 13.41
N ALA A 719 39.24 -22.67 12.14
CA ALA A 719 40.11 -23.76 11.69
C ALA A 719 41.60 -23.33 11.56
N ALA A 720 41.86 -22.05 11.34
CA ALA A 720 43.21 -21.51 11.16
C ALA A 720 44.14 -21.78 12.36
N ASN A 721 45.45 -21.69 12.14
CA ASN A 721 46.48 -21.94 13.16
C ASN A 721 46.34 -23.31 13.84
N ASN A 722 46.07 -24.36 13.05
CA ASN A 722 45.80 -25.73 13.53
C ASN A 722 44.65 -25.81 14.56
N GLY A 723 43.59 -25.03 14.35
CA GLY A 723 42.42 -24.99 15.24
C GLY A 723 42.59 -24.12 16.49
N ALA A 724 43.67 -23.34 16.60
CA ALA A 724 43.76 -22.27 17.61
C ALA A 724 42.89 -21.05 17.23
N GLY A 725 42.50 -20.96 15.96
CA GLY A 725 41.69 -19.90 15.40
C GLY A 725 42.47 -18.65 15.01
N PHE A 726 41.82 -17.77 14.26
CA PHE A 726 42.31 -16.48 13.80
C PHE A 726 41.34 -15.38 14.23
N ASP A 727 41.81 -14.51 15.13
CA ASP A 727 41.03 -13.35 15.55
C ASP A 727 41.21 -12.18 14.58
N ALA A 728 40.33 -12.12 13.58
CA ALA A 728 40.32 -11.04 12.60
C ALA A 728 40.02 -9.68 13.24
N ARG A 729 40.54 -8.63 12.61
CA ARG A 729 40.34 -7.22 12.98
C ARG A 729 39.94 -6.37 11.79
N ALA A 730 39.41 -5.19 12.07
CA ALA A 730 39.23 -4.17 11.05
C ALA A 730 40.56 -3.79 10.40
N LEU A 731 40.51 -3.55 9.09
CA LEU A 731 41.62 -3.00 8.31
C LEU A 731 41.90 -1.55 8.69
N ARG A 732 43.15 -1.11 8.50
CA ARG A 732 43.55 0.29 8.61
C ARG A 732 43.77 0.89 7.22
N ALA A 733 43.58 2.20 7.11
CA ALA A 733 43.65 2.92 5.83
C ALA A 733 45.01 2.75 5.10
N ASP A 734 46.12 2.64 5.85
CA ASP A 734 47.46 2.47 5.29
C ASP A 734 47.72 1.07 4.72
N GLU A 735 46.86 0.10 5.01
CA GLU A 735 46.97 -1.29 4.54
C GLU A 735 46.30 -1.48 3.17
N VAL A 736 45.28 -0.67 2.86
CA VAL A 736 44.37 -0.87 1.71
C VAL A 736 45.11 -0.89 0.38
N ALA A 737 46.06 0.03 0.17
CA ALA A 737 46.76 0.15 -1.10
C ALA A 737 47.61 -1.09 -1.46
N ALA A 738 48.04 -1.85 -0.45
CA ALA A 738 48.84 -3.06 -0.60
C ALA A 738 47.99 -4.34 -0.72
N LEU A 739 46.67 -4.25 -0.56
CA LEU A 739 45.79 -5.40 -0.68
C LEU A 739 45.69 -5.88 -2.14
N PRO A 740 45.48 -7.20 -2.35
CA PRO A 740 45.13 -7.73 -3.66
C PRO A 740 43.91 -7.04 -4.27
N GLU A 741 43.85 -7.02 -5.61
CA GLU A 741 42.79 -6.30 -6.34
C GLU A 741 41.38 -6.75 -5.96
N MET A 742 41.15 -8.04 -5.74
CA MET A 742 39.84 -8.55 -5.31
C MET A 742 39.41 -8.04 -3.93
N ASP A 743 40.35 -7.82 -3.01
CA ASP A 743 40.07 -7.28 -1.68
C ASP A 743 39.73 -5.78 -1.80
N ARG A 744 40.52 -5.03 -2.58
CA ARG A 744 40.25 -3.61 -2.88
C ARG A 744 38.90 -3.43 -3.57
N TYR A 745 38.57 -4.31 -4.52
CA TYR A 745 37.28 -4.33 -5.20
C TYR A 745 36.13 -4.57 -4.21
N LEU A 746 36.28 -5.53 -3.28
CA LEU A 746 35.27 -5.76 -2.25
C LEU A 746 35.06 -4.53 -1.36
N LEU A 747 36.14 -3.85 -0.94
CA LEU A 747 36.06 -2.62 -0.14
C LEU A 747 35.36 -1.50 -0.93
N ALA A 748 35.70 -1.30 -2.20
CA ALA A 748 35.06 -0.31 -3.07
C ALA A 748 33.58 -0.63 -3.34
N ARG A 749 33.21 -1.90 -3.52
CA ARG A 749 31.80 -2.31 -3.64
C ARG A 749 31.02 -2.15 -2.34
N THR A 750 31.66 -2.37 -1.20
CA THR A 750 31.04 -2.12 0.12
C THR A 750 30.80 -0.63 0.33
N ARG A 751 31.72 0.23 -0.12
CA ARG A 751 31.51 1.68 -0.19
C ARG A 751 30.26 2.03 -1.00
N ARG A 752 30.17 1.55 -2.24
CA ARG A 752 29.03 1.80 -3.14
C ARG A 752 27.71 1.28 -2.55
N LEU A 753 27.73 0.14 -1.85
CA LEU A 753 26.57 -0.37 -1.12
C LEU A 753 26.09 0.64 -0.07
N ILE A 754 27.00 1.12 0.79
CA ILE A 754 26.66 2.07 1.86
C ILE A 754 26.09 3.35 1.26
N GLU A 755 26.75 3.92 0.25
CA GLU A 755 26.31 5.15 -0.42
C GLU A 755 24.93 4.99 -1.06
N LYS A 756 24.72 3.91 -1.84
CA LYS A 756 23.43 3.64 -2.50
C LYS A 756 22.32 3.38 -1.50
N THR A 757 22.58 2.58 -0.46
CA THR A 757 21.56 2.25 0.55
C THR A 757 21.19 3.47 1.39
N GLN A 758 22.18 4.27 1.78
CA GLN A 758 21.95 5.52 2.51
C GLN A 758 21.11 6.48 1.68
N HIS A 759 21.47 6.71 0.41
CA HIS A 759 20.70 7.56 -0.49
C HIS A 759 19.25 7.08 -0.63
N SER A 760 19.03 5.79 -0.86
CA SER A 760 17.69 5.22 -0.95
C SER A 760 16.88 5.41 0.34
N LEU A 761 17.47 5.19 1.52
CA LEU A 761 16.74 5.35 2.78
C LEU A 761 16.50 6.82 3.17
N ASP A 762 17.42 7.72 2.82
CA ASP A 762 17.24 9.18 2.95
C ASP A 762 16.05 9.67 2.10
N ASP A 763 15.87 9.07 0.91
CA ASP A 763 14.76 9.37 -0.01
C ASP A 763 13.50 8.49 0.22
N PHE A 764 13.44 7.72 1.31
CA PHE A 764 12.32 6.84 1.66
C PHE A 764 12.04 5.71 0.64
N LEU A 765 13.05 5.35 -0.16
CA LEU A 765 13.06 4.34 -1.21
C LEU A 765 13.50 2.96 -0.69
N ILE A 766 12.72 2.40 0.24
CA ILE A 766 13.07 1.14 0.93
C ILE A 766 13.29 -0.04 -0.03
N SER A 767 12.49 -0.15 -1.10
CA SER A 767 12.62 -1.25 -2.08
C SER A 767 13.96 -1.19 -2.82
N ASP A 768 14.45 0.02 -3.17
CA ASP A 768 15.77 0.21 -3.80
C ASP A 768 16.93 -0.11 -2.85
N ALA A 769 16.75 0.17 -1.55
CA ALA A 769 17.69 -0.22 -0.52
C ALA A 769 17.81 -1.77 -0.45
N CYS A 770 16.69 -2.49 -0.47
CA CYS A 770 16.69 -3.95 -0.54
C CYS A 770 17.35 -4.47 -1.84
N GLU A 771 17.14 -3.81 -2.98
CA GLU A 771 17.76 -4.17 -4.26
C GLU A 771 19.28 -4.00 -4.20
N ALA A 772 19.77 -2.87 -3.69
CA ALA A 772 21.20 -2.59 -3.52
C ALA A 772 21.88 -3.65 -2.65
N VAL A 773 21.25 -4.04 -1.54
CA VAL A 773 21.75 -5.11 -0.68
C VAL A 773 21.72 -6.47 -1.39
N SER A 774 20.66 -6.80 -2.12
CA SER A 774 20.56 -8.08 -2.84
C SER A 774 21.66 -8.24 -3.89
N ASP A 775 21.95 -7.18 -4.66
CA ASP A 775 23.08 -7.17 -5.61
C ASP A 775 24.44 -7.33 -4.90
N PHE A 776 24.62 -6.69 -3.75
CA PHE A 776 25.85 -6.85 -2.97
C PHE A 776 26.00 -8.27 -2.40
N ILE A 777 24.93 -8.88 -1.92
CA ILE A 777 24.93 -10.27 -1.44
C ILE A 777 25.39 -11.21 -2.57
N ASP A 778 24.84 -11.07 -3.78
CA ASP A 778 25.25 -11.88 -4.93
C ASP A 778 26.76 -11.72 -5.21
N MET A 779 27.26 -10.48 -5.24
CA MET A 779 28.69 -10.24 -5.42
C MET A 779 29.53 -10.84 -4.29
N LEU A 780 29.13 -10.66 -3.03
CA LEU A 780 29.87 -11.18 -1.88
C LEU A 780 29.99 -12.71 -1.94
N THR A 781 28.87 -13.42 -2.15
CA THR A 781 28.84 -14.88 -2.10
C THR A 781 29.32 -15.52 -3.38
N ASN A 782 28.73 -15.13 -4.52
CA ASN A 782 28.91 -15.83 -5.79
C ASN A 782 30.14 -15.34 -6.54
N TRP A 783 30.75 -14.23 -6.12
CA TRP A 783 31.96 -13.70 -6.74
C TRP A 783 33.14 -13.69 -5.77
N TYR A 784 33.11 -12.86 -4.72
CA TYR A 784 34.29 -12.67 -3.86
C TYR A 784 34.66 -13.94 -3.08
N ILE A 785 33.73 -14.48 -2.26
CA ILE A 785 33.99 -15.65 -1.42
C ILE A 785 34.38 -16.86 -2.28
N ARG A 786 33.65 -17.10 -3.38
CA ARG A 786 33.92 -18.23 -4.28
C ARG A 786 35.31 -18.17 -4.90
N ASN A 787 35.72 -17.00 -5.42
CA ASN A 787 36.99 -16.86 -6.13
C ASN A 787 38.21 -16.71 -5.19
N ASN A 788 37.99 -16.45 -3.90
CA ASN A 788 39.08 -16.27 -2.93
C ASN A 788 39.15 -17.37 -1.88
N ARG A 789 38.35 -18.45 -2.01
CA ARG A 789 38.28 -19.54 -1.01
C ARG A 789 39.64 -20.14 -0.66
N ASP A 790 40.52 -20.30 -1.64
CA ASP A 790 41.86 -20.85 -1.43
C ASP A 790 42.73 -19.98 -0.53
N ARG A 791 42.51 -18.66 -0.53
CA ARG A 791 43.23 -17.74 0.36
C ARG A 791 42.86 -17.95 1.83
N PHE A 792 41.59 -18.25 2.11
CA PHE A 792 41.15 -18.62 3.46
C PHE A 792 41.69 -19.99 3.88
N TRP A 793 41.80 -20.94 2.94
CA TRP A 793 42.45 -22.23 3.19
C TRP A 793 43.95 -22.09 3.48
N ASN A 794 44.62 -21.17 2.78
CA ASN A 794 46.04 -20.85 2.98
C ASN A 794 46.29 -19.89 4.15
N GLU A 795 45.27 -19.64 4.98
CA GLU A 795 45.34 -18.80 6.18
C GLU A 795 45.83 -17.35 5.91
N ASP A 796 45.45 -16.76 4.78
CA ASP A 796 45.80 -15.38 4.42
C ASP A 796 45.11 -14.36 5.35
N ALA A 797 45.90 -13.73 6.21
CA ALA A 797 45.44 -12.72 7.16
C ALA A 797 44.76 -11.51 6.49
N ASN A 798 45.17 -11.12 5.28
CA ASN A 798 44.54 -10.01 4.55
C ASN A 798 43.11 -10.36 4.13
N ALA A 799 42.88 -11.60 3.67
CA ALA A 799 41.55 -12.06 3.29
C ALA A 799 40.60 -12.10 4.50
N PHE A 800 41.06 -12.60 5.65
CA PHE A 800 40.28 -12.60 6.90
C PHE A 800 39.93 -11.20 7.38
N ASN A 801 40.90 -10.28 7.45
CA ASN A 801 40.65 -8.91 7.92
C ASN A 801 39.76 -8.12 6.95
N THR A 802 39.90 -8.34 5.64
CA THR A 802 39.03 -7.73 4.62
C THR A 802 37.60 -8.20 4.78
N LEU A 803 37.37 -9.52 4.81
CA LEU A 803 36.02 -10.07 4.94
C LEU A 803 35.38 -9.69 6.29
N TYR A 804 36.16 -9.67 7.38
CA TYR A 804 35.69 -9.18 8.68
C TYR A 804 35.21 -7.72 8.61
N THR A 805 36.04 -6.82 8.05
CA THR A 805 35.72 -5.39 7.91
C THR A 805 34.42 -5.19 7.12
N VAL A 806 34.25 -5.97 6.05
CA VAL A 806 33.10 -5.89 5.16
C VAL A 806 31.85 -6.45 5.82
N LEU A 807 31.92 -7.62 6.47
CA LEU A 807 30.77 -8.21 7.16
C LEU A 807 30.29 -7.32 8.31
N GLU A 808 31.21 -6.70 9.07
CA GLU A 808 30.87 -5.77 10.15
C GLU A 808 30.09 -4.56 9.60
N ALA A 809 30.61 -3.89 8.59
CA ALA A 809 29.94 -2.74 7.97
C ALA A 809 28.61 -3.15 7.31
N PHE A 810 28.59 -4.28 6.63
CA PHE A 810 27.40 -4.80 5.95
C PHE A 810 26.26 -5.10 6.93
N MET A 811 26.56 -5.69 8.10
CA MET A 811 25.51 -5.94 9.10
C MET A 811 24.93 -4.65 9.67
N ARG A 812 25.70 -3.56 9.77
CA ARG A 812 25.15 -2.25 10.12
C ARG A 812 24.26 -1.68 9.02
N VAL A 813 24.59 -1.90 7.74
CA VAL A 813 23.73 -1.48 6.61
C VAL A 813 22.40 -2.25 6.59
N ILE A 814 22.42 -3.57 6.78
CA ILE A 814 21.21 -4.40 6.68
C ILE A 814 20.35 -4.38 7.95
N ALA A 815 20.86 -3.88 9.08
CA ALA A 815 20.14 -3.87 10.37
C ALA A 815 18.73 -3.26 10.33
N PRO A 816 18.44 -2.15 9.60
CA PRO A 816 17.06 -1.68 9.47
C PRO A 816 16.15 -2.63 8.66
N LEU A 817 16.71 -3.39 7.73
CA LEU A 817 16.00 -4.22 6.74
C LEU A 817 15.79 -5.68 7.19
N ALA A 818 16.75 -6.25 7.92
CA ALA A 818 16.71 -7.61 8.49
C ALA A 818 17.31 -7.57 9.92
N PRO A 819 16.58 -6.99 10.90
CA PRO A 819 17.13 -6.59 12.18
C PRO A 819 17.62 -7.74 13.06
N MET A 820 17.03 -8.94 12.95
CA MET A 820 17.35 -10.05 13.84
C MET A 820 18.50 -10.88 13.30
N GLU A 821 18.55 -11.12 11.99
CA GLU A 821 19.72 -11.75 11.36
C GLU A 821 20.95 -10.86 11.50
N ALA A 822 20.82 -9.55 11.24
CA ALA A 822 21.91 -8.60 11.42
C ALA A 822 22.46 -8.60 12.85
N GLU A 823 21.58 -8.65 13.86
CA GLU A 823 21.97 -8.72 15.26
C GLU A 823 22.77 -9.98 15.57
N ALA A 824 22.26 -11.14 15.17
CA ALA A 824 22.90 -12.42 15.44
C ALA A 824 24.29 -12.51 14.80
N VAL A 825 24.42 -12.09 13.54
CA VAL A 825 25.70 -12.10 12.81
C VAL A 825 26.66 -11.06 13.38
N TRP A 826 26.21 -9.82 13.59
CA TRP A 826 27.10 -8.74 14.05
C TRP A 826 27.61 -8.98 15.46
N ARG A 827 26.77 -9.45 16.40
CA ARG A 827 27.22 -9.83 17.75
C ARG A 827 28.14 -11.04 17.72
N GLY A 828 27.82 -12.03 16.89
CA GLY A 828 28.68 -13.19 16.63
C GLY A 828 30.07 -12.81 16.11
N LEU A 829 30.15 -11.79 15.26
CA LEU A 829 31.39 -11.30 14.66
C LEU A 829 32.18 -10.36 15.60
N THR A 830 31.51 -9.47 16.32
CA THR A 830 32.18 -8.37 17.04
C THR A 830 32.26 -8.60 18.55
N GLY A 831 31.34 -9.38 19.13
CA GLY A 831 31.12 -9.44 20.57
C GLY A 831 30.48 -8.18 21.14
N GLY A 832 30.04 -7.24 20.30
CA GLY A 832 29.39 -6.01 20.71
C GLY A 832 28.01 -6.23 21.33
N GLU A 833 27.49 -5.18 21.96
CA GLU A 833 26.22 -5.22 22.68
C GLU A 833 25.03 -5.44 21.73
N SER A 834 24.88 -4.60 20.71
CA SER A 834 23.84 -4.75 19.68
C SER A 834 24.21 -3.92 18.45
N VAL A 835 23.90 -4.43 17.25
CA VAL A 835 24.10 -3.68 16.00
C VAL A 835 23.22 -2.42 15.96
N HIS A 836 22.07 -2.46 16.64
CA HIS A 836 21.09 -1.37 16.71
C HIS A 836 21.49 -0.26 17.70
N LEU A 837 22.57 -0.46 18.44
CA LEU A 837 23.22 0.57 19.28
C LEU A 837 24.48 1.13 18.62
N ALA A 838 24.88 0.60 17.46
CA ALA A 838 25.98 1.12 16.66
C ALA A 838 25.49 2.27 15.77
N ASP A 839 26.44 3.12 15.37
CA ASP A 839 26.18 4.15 14.38
C ASP A 839 26.15 3.55 12.97
N TRP A 840 25.37 4.18 12.09
CA TRP A 840 25.40 3.93 10.65
C TRP A 840 26.86 3.95 10.17
N PRO A 841 27.26 3.10 9.20
CA PRO A 841 28.65 3.02 8.73
C PRO A 841 29.03 4.22 7.85
N PHE A 842 29.05 5.42 8.46
CA PHE A 842 29.38 6.67 7.81
C PHE A 842 30.75 6.61 7.14
N LEU A 843 30.81 7.00 5.86
CA LEU A 843 32.04 7.10 5.09
C LEU A 843 32.71 8.47 5.26
N ALA A 844 31.96 9.47 5.67
CA ALA A 844 32.44 10.79 6.00
C ALA A 844 31.61 11.34 7.16
N ASP A 845 32.20 12.25 7.93
CA ASP A 845 31.47 13.06 8.88
C ASP A 845 30.48 13.96 8.12
N GLU A 846 29.21 13.93 8.50
CA GLU A 846 28.14 14.58 7.73
C GLU A 846 28.19 16.12 7.80
N GLN A 847 28.86 16.69 8.81
CA GLN A 847 28.94 18.14 8.99
C GLN A 847 30.15 18.73 8.28
N THR A 848 31.29 18.05 8.36
CA THR A 848 32.58 18.52 7.84
C THR A 848 32.92 17.95 6.46
N GLY A 849 32.32 16.82 6.09
CA GLY A 849 32.66 16.06 4.89
C GLY A 849 33.99 15.31 4.98
N GLU A 850 34.67 15.34 6.13
CA GLU A 850 35.94 14.62 6.30
C GLU A 850 35.71 13.11 6.32
N ALA A 851 36.52 12.37 5.56
CA ALA A 851 36.43 10.92 5.51
C ALA A 851 36.62 10.31 6.92
N SER A 852 35.67 9.46 7.32
CA SER A 852 35.74 8.68 8.56
C SER A 852 36.87 7.65 8.48
N GLU A 853 37.21 6.99 9.59
CA GLU A 853 38.17 5.88 9.55
C GLU A 853 37.71 4.78 8.58
N LEU A 854 36.44 4.40 8.64
CA LEU A 854 35.85 3.44 7.71
C LEU A 854 35.88 3.95 6.26
N GLY A 855 35.58 5.23 6.02
CA GLY A 855 35.63 5.81 4.67
C GLY A 855 37.03 5.89 4.06
N ARG A 856 38.07 5.96 4.89
CA ARG A 856 39.47 5.86 4.45
C ARG A 856 39.91 4.41 4.19
N VAL A 857 39.19 3.44 4.74
CA VAL A 857 39.40 2.00 4.47
C VAL A 857 38.61 1.56 3.23
N LEU A 858 37.35 1.97 3.14
CA LEU A 858 36.45 1.76 2.01
C LEU A 858 36.72 2.81 0.92
N VAL A 859 37.92 2.73 0.35
CA VAL A 859 38.40 3.61 -0.71
C VAL A 859 37.62 3.30 -1.99
N ASP A 860 37.13 4.35 -2.67
CA ASP A 860 36.54 4.19 -3.99
C ASP A 860 37.63 3.93 -5.03
N ASP A 861 37.34 3.07 -6.00
CA ASP A 861 38.22 2.78 -7.12
C ASP A 861 37.39 2.54 -8.39
N PRO A 862 36.91 3.62 -9.04
CA PRO A 862 36.00 3.50 -10.17
C PRO A 862 36.56 2.65 -11.30
N ALA A 863 37.85 2.80 -11.61
CA ALA A 863 38.49 2.03 -12.66
C ALA A 863 38.49 0.52 -12.36
N LEU A 864 38.84 0.13 -11.12
CA LEU A 864 38.81 -1.27 -10.70
C LEU A 864 37.39 -1.84 -10.67
N VAL A 865 36.43 -1.09 -10.11
CA VAL A 865 35.04 -1.55 -10.02
C VAL A 865 34.45 -1.69 -11.42
N ASP A 866 34.60 -0.71 -12.29
CA ASP A 866 34.05 -0.76 -13.65
C ASP A 866 34.67 -1.91 -14.46
N ALA A 867 35.97 -2.17 -14.30
CA ALA A 867 36.64 -3.32 -14.90
C ALA A 867 36.06 -4.65 -14.40
N MET A 868 35.90 -4.80 -13.09
CA MET A 868 35.41 -6.05 -12.48
C MET A 868 33.91 -6.27 -12.74
N GLU A 869 33.08 -5.22 -12.75
CA GLU A 869 31.68 -5.33 -13.18
C GLU A 869 31.60 -5.78 -14.63
N LYS A 870 32.44 -5.22 -15.52
CA LYS A 870 32.49 -5.66 -16.91
C LYS A 870 32.87 -7.15 -17.00
N VAL A 871 33.82 -7.62 -16.20
CA VAL A 871 34.16 -9.05 -16.11
C VAL A 871 32.97 -9.88 -15.63
N ARG A 872 32.25 -9.45 -14.58
CA ARG A 872 31.03 -10.12 -14.09
C ARG A 872 29.93 -10.18 -15.15
N GLU A 873 29.74 -9.11 -15.92
CA GLU A 873 28.81 -9.06 -17.05
C GLU A 873 29.19 -10.06 -18.14
N VAL A 874 30.47 -10.10 -18.53
CA VAL A 874 31.00 -11.05 -19.51
C VAL A 874 30.77 -12.49 -19.06
N VAL A 875 31.04 -12.78 -17.78
CA VAL A 875 30.80 -14.12 -17.22
C VAL A 875 29.32 -14.47 -17.25
N SER A 876 28.46 -13.59 -16.74
CA SER A 876 27.01 -13.81 -16.66
C SER A 876 26.39 -13.98 -18.05
N GLY A 877 26.75 -13.13 -19.01
CA GLY A 877 26.32 -13.21 -20.40
C GLY A 877 26.73 -14.54 -21.04
N THR A 878 28.00 -14.93 -20.88
CA THR A 878 28.51 -16.19 -21.44
C THR A 878 27.87 -17.42 -20.80
N LEU A 879 27.66 -17.43 -19.47
CA LEU A 879 26.98 -18.52 -18.78
C LEU A 879 25.51 -18.64 -19.21
N SER A 880 24.83 -17.52 -19.46
CA SER A 880 23.47 -17.50 -20.02
C SER A 880 23.42 -18.12 -21.42
N MET A 881 24.42 -17.82 -22.27
CA MET A 881 24.57 -18.42 -23.60
C MET A 881 24.80 -19.93 -23.51
N ARG A 882 25.72 -20.37 -22.64
CA ARG A 882 25.96 -21.80 -22.34
C ARG A 882 24.68 -22.50 -21.90
N LYS A 883 23.91 -21.90 -20.98
CA LYS A 883 22.62 -22.45 -20.50
C LYS A 883 21.61 -22.58 -21.65
N THR A 884 21.52 -21.58 -22.51
CA THR A 884 20.62 -21.57 -23.68
C THR A 884 20.99 -22.68 -24.67
N LYS A 885 22.28 -22.93 -24.89
CA LYS A 885 22.78 -24.04 -25.71
C LYS A 885 22.89 -25.37 -24.97
N GLN A 886 22.49 -25.43 -23.69
CA GLN A 886 22.61 -26.61 -22.83
C GLN A 886 24.04 -27.15 -22.69
N ILE A 887 25.05 -26.28 -22.87
CA ILE A 887 26.46 -26.62 -22.66
C ILE A 887 26.79 -26.37 -21.20
N ARG A 888 27.01 -27.45 -20.45
CA ARG A 888 27.49 -27.40 -19.06
C ARG A 888 28.87 -26.72 -18.96
N VAL A 889 29.10 -25.93 -17.91
CA VAL A 889 30.40 -25.22 -17.70
C VAL A 889 31.58 -26.18 -17.64
N ARG A 890 31.41 -27.35 -17.02
CA ARG A 890 32.44 -28.40 -16.95
C ARG A 890 32.91 -28.95 -18.31
N GLN A 891 32.16 -28.71 -19.39
CA GLN A 891 32.63 -28.94 -20.76
C GLN A 891 33.50 -27.74 -21.18
N PRO A 892 34.83 -27.91 -21.31
CA PRO A 892 35.68 -26.81 -21.75
C PRO A 892 35.35 -26.43 -23.19
N LEU A 893 35.46 -25.14 -23.50
CA LEU A 893 35.32 -24.61 -24.85
C LEU A 893 36.63 -23.97 -25.30
N SER A 894 36.84 -23.92 -26.61
CA SER A 894 38.07 -23.39 -27.23
C SER A 894 38.26 -21.92 -26.89
N LYS A 895 37.24 -21.09 -27.15
CA LYS A 895 37.43 -19.64 -27.24
C LYS A 895 36.20 -18.86 -26.81
N LEU A 896 36.45 -17.75 -26.12
CA LEU A 896 35.52 -16.64 -25.95
C LEU A 896 36.12 -15.38 -26.60
N THR A 897 35.35 -14.69 -27.42
CA THR A 897 35.68 -13.35 -27.90
C THR A 897 34.84 -12.33 -27.15
N VAL A 898 35.46 -11.29 -26.60
CA VAL A 898 34.81 -10.24 -25.83
C VAL A 898 35.07 -8.89 -26.51
N VAL A 899 33.99 -8.26 -26.94
CA VAL A 899 33.99 -6.94 -27.57
C VAL A 899 33.63 -5.89 -26.53
N VAL A 900 34.59 -5.08 -26.09
CA VAL A 900 34.41 -4.08 -25.03
C VAL A 900 35.17 -2.79 -25.33
N GLU A 901 34.75 -1.71 -24.71
CA GLU A 901 35.33 -0.37 -24.91
C GLU A 901 36.78 -0.29 -24.41
N ASN A 902 37.09 -0.91 -23.27
CA ASN A 902 38.40 -0.91 -22.65
C ASN A 902 38.93 -2.34 -22.47
N THR A 903 39.59 -2.85 -23.51
CA THR A 903 40.17 -4.20 -23.51
C THR A 903 41.27 -4.38 -22.47
N VAL A 904 42.06 -3.33 -22.19
CA VAL A 904 43.17 -3.38 -21.21
C VAL A 904 42.65 -3.66 -19.80
N ALA A 905 41.52 -3.04 -19.43
CA ALA A 905 40.91 -3.24 -18.11
C ALA A 905 40.41 -4.68 -17.91
N VAL A 906 39.83 -5.29 -18.96
CA VAL A 906 39.34 -6.68 -18.90
C VAL A 906 40.49 -7.69 -19.01
N ALA A 907 41.55 -7.37 -19.76
CA ALA A 907 42.73 -8.23 -19.95
C ALA A 907 43.42 -8.59 -18.64
N ALA A 908 43.38 -7.72 -17.64
CA ALA A 908 43.92 -7.99 -16.30
C ALA A 908 43.26 -9.19 -15.61
N TYR A 909 42.06 -9.58 -16.05
CA TYR A 909 41.24 -10.64 -15.46
C TYR A 909 41.05 -11.84 -16.40
N ASP A 910 41.91 -12.00 -17.41
CA ASP A 910 41.89 -13.11 -18.37
C ASP A 910 41.83 -14.49 -17.69
N GLU A 911 42.65 -14.71 -16.65
CA GLU A 911 42.65 -15.97 -15.91
C GLU A 911 41.34 -16.23 -15.16
N ILE A 912 40.71 -15.18 -14.61
CA ILE A 912 39.39 -15.28 -13.96
C ILE A 912 38.34 -15.65 -15.01
N LEU A 913 38.35 -15.00 -16.18
CA LEU A 913 37.41 -15.32 -17.26
C LEU A 913 37.58 -16.77 -17.72
N LYS A 914 38.81 -17.23 -17.94
CA LYS A 914 39.12 -18.60 -18.34
C LYS A 914 38.67 -19.62 -17.30
N SER A 915 38.93 -19.37 -16.01
CA SER A 915 38.54 -20.28 -14.93
C SER A 915 37.02 -20.36 -14.77
N GLU A 916 36.36 -19.20 -14.74
CA GLU A 916 34.92 -19.07 -14.52
C GLU A 916 34.08 -19.65 -15.66
N LEU A 917 34.55 -19.44 -16.89
CA LEU A 917 33.84 -19.86 -18.09
C LEU A 917 34.33 -21.19 -18.63
N ASN A 918 35.40 -21.76 -18.07
CA ASN A 918 36.09 -22.95 -18.54
C ASN A 918 36.32 -22.87 -20.06
N VAL A 919 37.01 -21.80 -20.48
CA VAL A 919 37.41 -21.57 -21.88
C VAL A 919 38.93 -21.61 -21.98
N LYS A 920 39.48 -22.08 -23.09
CA LYS A 920 40.94 -22.17 -23.27
C LYS A 920 41.57 -20.83 -23.59
N ASN A 921 40.87 -20.00 -24.36
CA ASN A 921 41.38 -18.69 -24.76
C ASN A 921 40.30 -17.61 -24.67
N VAL A 922 40.72 -16.38 -24.34
CA VAL A 922 39.87 -15.19 -24.37
C VAL A 922 40.53 -14.19 -25.33
N GLU A 923 39.79 -13.82 -26.38
CA GLU A 923 40.20 -12.78 -27.32
C GLU A 923 39.43 -11.49 -26.99
N LEU A 924 40.15 -10.38 -26.87
CA LEU A 924 39.58 -9.08 -26.55
C LEU A 924 39.71 -8.15 -27.74
N CYS A 925 38.63 -7.45 -28.11
CA CYS A 925 38.67 -6.42 -29.12
C CYS A 925 37.71 -5.27 -28.81
N THR A 926 37.91 -4.14 -29.48
CA THR A 926 37.00 -3.00 -29.40
C THR A 926 35.93 -3.09 -30.49
N LEU A 927 34.85 -2.29 -30.37
CA LEU A 927 33.86 -2.18 -31.43
C LEU A 927 34.45 -1.67 -32.75
N GLU A 928 35.44 -0.79 -32.69
CA GLU A 928 36.13 -0.25 -33.87
C GLU A 928 36.97 -1.34 -34.57
N ASP A 929 37.59 -2.22 -33.79
CA ASP A 929 38.41 -3.31 -34.31
C ASP A 929 37.59 -4.53 -34.74
N ALA A 930 36.35 -4.65 -34.27
CA ALA A 930 35.49 -5.83 -34.47
C ALA A 930 35.38 -6.22 -35.95
N GLU A 931 35.14 -5.27 -36.85
CA GLU A 931 35.03 -5.56 -38.29
C GLU A 931 36.33 -6.08 -38.90
N THR A 932 37.48 -5.58 -38.41
CA THR A 932 38.81 -5.99 -38.87
C THR A 932 39.23 -7.36 -38.33
N GLN A 933 38.64 -7.79 -37.21
CA GLN A 933 38.79 -9.13 -36.64
C GLN A 933 37.78 -10.15 -37.16
N GLY A 934 37.08 -9.83 -38.25
CA GLY A 934 36.15 -10.77 -38.88
C GLY A 934 34.75 -10.76 -38.28
N LEU A 935 34.41 -9.83 -37.39
CA LEU A 935 33.09 -9.75 -36.78
C LEU A 935 32.14 -8.85 -37.57
N LYS A 936 30.85 -9.14 -37.52
CA LYS A 936 29.77 -8.35 -38.12
C LYS A 936 28.77 -7.96 -37.04
N ILE A 937 28.59 -6.66 -36.81
CA ILE A 937 27.58 -6.13 -35.89
C ILE A 937 26.21 -6.18 -36.58
N ILE A 938 25.22 -6.70 -35.88
CA ILE A 938 23.84 -6.83 -36.35
C ILE A 938 22.95 -6.04 -35.40
N ASN A 939 22.31 -5.00 -35.93
CA ASN A 939 21.28 -4.24 -35.24
C ASN A 939 19.93 -4.56 -35.89
N GLU A 940 19.09 -5.33 -35.20
CA GLU A 940 17.74 -5.68 -35.64
C GLU A 940 16.71 -4.95 -34.77
N LEU A 941 15.83 -4.19 -35.39
CA LEU A 941 14.66 -3.61 -34.72
C LEU A 941 13.47 -4.56 -34.89
N ARG A 942 12.81 -4.97 -33.82
CA ARG A 942 11.52 -5.66 -33.85
C ARG A 942 10.42 -4.78 -33.28
N VAL A 943 9.35 -4.61 -34.04
CA VAL A 943 8.19 -3.81 -33.61
C VAL A 943 7.17 -4.69 -32.89
N ASN A 944 6.83 -4.33 -31.66
CA ASN A 944 5.72 -4.94 -30.91
C ASN A 944 4.39 -4.39 -31.44
N ALA A 945 3.87 -5.04 -32.49
CA ALA A 945 2.67 -4.62 -33.20
C ALA A 945 1.43 -4.46 -32.30
N ARG A 946 1.34 -5.19 -31.18
CA ARG A 946 0.18 -5.13 -30.26
C ARG A 946 0.16 -3.85 -29.45
N VAL A 947 1.33 -3.39 -28.99
CA VAL A 947 1.47 -2.16 -28.19
C VAL A 947 1.47 -0.97 -29.13
N ALA A 948 2.38 -0.99 -30.11
CA ALA A 948 2.55 0.08 -31.10
C ALA A 948 1.26 0.35 -31.91
N GLY A 949 0.48 -0.70 -32.21
CA GLY A 949 -0.76 -0.58 -32.98
C GLY A 949 -1.86 0.24 -32.30
N LYS A 950 -1.85 0.38 -30.96
CA LYS A 950 -2.83 1.23 -30.24
C LYS A 950 -2.65 2.70 -30.58
N ARG A 951 -1.40 3.14 -30.71
CA ARG A 951 -1.00 4.52 -31.00
C ARG A 951 -0.88 4.76 -32.50
N LEU A 952 -0.05 3.95 -33.18
CA LEU A 952 0.29 4.10 -34.60
C LEU A 952 -0.82 3.63 -35.55
N ARG A 953 -1.83 2.89 -35.07
CA ARG A 953 -2.98 2.41 -35.86
C ARG A 953 -2.54 1.75 -37.17
N LYS A 954 -2.81 2.38 -38.32
CA LYS A 954 -2.48 1.84 -39.65
C LYS A 954 -0.99 1.98 -40.00
N ASP A 955 -0.31 2.95 -39.41
CA ASP A 955 1.10 3.24 -39.70
C ASP A 955 2.06 2.23 -39.06
N VAL A 956 1.56 1.39 -38.13
CA VAL A 956 2.32 0.26 -37.56
C VAL A 956 2.84 -0.70 -38.65
N GLN A 957 2.12 -0.84 -39.76
CA GLN A 957 2.56 -1.69 -40.88
C GLN A 957 3.79 -1.10 -41.59
N PHE A 958 3.90 0.23 -41.64
CA PHE A 958 5.09 0.89 -42.19
C PHE A 958 6.26 0.76 -41.23
N ALA A 959 6.05 0.92 -39.92
CA ALA A 959 7.09 0.68 -38.91
C ALA A 959 7.61 -0.76 -38.96
N ILE A 960 6.73 -1.77 -39.03
CA ILE A 960 7.12 -3.18 -39.18
C ILE A 960 7.93 -3.41 -40.47
N LYS A 961 7.54 -2.77 -41.58
CA LYS A 961 8.24 -2.91 -42.85
C LYS A 961 9.62 -2.23 -42.81
N ALA A 962 9.70 -1.04 -42.20
CA ALA A 962 10.93 -0.29 -42.01
C ALA A 962 11.93 -1.09 -41.14
N SER A 963 11.45 -1.66 -40.02
CA SER A 963 12.24 -2.54 -39.15
C SER A 963 12.82 -3.75 -39.90
N LYS A 964 12.01 -4.45 -40.71
CA LYS A 964 12.45 -5.61 -41.50
C LYS A 964 13.38 -5.28 -42.68
N SER A 965 13.32 -4.06 -43.20
CA SER A 965 14.12 -3.63 -44.35
C SER A 965 15.39 -2.90 -43.97
N GLY A 966 15.60 -2.63 -42.67
CA GLY A 966 16.73 -1.85 -42.17
C GLY A 966 16.59 -0.34 -42.40
N ALA A 967 15.40 0.15 -42.79
CA ALA A 967 15.13 1.57 -43.00
C ALA A 967 14.77 2.25 -41.67
N TRP A 968 15.73 2.30 -40.74
CA TRP A 968 15.56 2.93 -39.43
C TRP A 968 16.92 3.35 -38.86
N HIS A 969 16.91 4.29 -37.92
CA HIS A 969 18.08 4.74 -37.16
C HIS A 969 17.71 4.99 -35.69
N VAL A 970 18.70 5.25 -34.84
CA VAL A 970 18.47 5.65 -33.44
C VAL A 970 18.72 7.15 -33.32
N ASN A 971 17.80 7.89 -32.70
CA ASN A 971 17.95 9.34 -32.50
C ASN A 971 18.87 9.69 -31.30
N ALA A 972 19.06 10.98 -31.03
CA ALA A 972 19.93 11.46 -29.96
C ALA A 972 19.47 11.04 -28.54
N GLU A 973 18.18 10.77 -28.38
CA GLU A 973 17.56 10.30 -27.13
C GLU A 973 17.57 8.76 -26.99
N GLY A 974 18.16 8.03 -27.94
CA GLY A 974 18.26 6.56 -27.89
C GLY A 974 17.01 5.81 -28.40
N ALA A 975 16.02 6.50 -28.96
CA ALA A 975 14.79 5.90 -29.47
C ALA A 975 14.91 5.50 -30.97
N PRO A 976 14.36 4.34 -31.39
CA PRO A 976 14.37 3.93 -32.79
C PRO A 976 13.40 4.75 -33.62
N VAL A 977 13.87 5.22 -34.77
CA VAL A 977 13.13 6.01 -35.74
C VAL A 977 13.01 5.21 -37.03
N CYS A 978 11.80 4.77 -37.36
CA CYS A 978 11.49 4.10 -38.62
C CYS A 978 11.31 5.13 -39.74
N GLU A 979 12.06 4.97 -40.83
CA GLU A 979 11.89 5.75 -42.05
C GLU A 979 10.71 5.19 -42.84
N THR A 980 9.64 5.96 -42.98
CA THR A 980 8.44 5.52 -43.71
C THR A 980 8.07 6.47 -44.84
N PRO A 981 7.27 6.02 -45.83
CA PRO A 981 6.78 6.88 -46.90
C PRO A 981 5.94 8.07 -46.41
N ASN A 982 5.41 8.02 -45.18
CA ASN A 982 4.57 9.04 -44.57
C ASN A 982 5.35 9.96 -43.62
N GLY A 983 6.67 9.83 -43.53
CA GLY A 983 7.54 10.51 -42.58
C GLY A 983 8.21 9.57 -41.59
N GLU A 984 9.04 10.13 -40.73
CA GLU A 984 9.72 9.40 -39.67
C GLU A 984 8.75 9.04 -38.54
N ILE A 985 8.81 7.80 -38.05
CA ILE A 985 8.03 7.32 -36.92
C ILE A 985 8.99 6.97 -35.78
N VAL A 986 8.93 7.72 -34.69
CA VAL A 986 9.64 7.39 -33.44
C VAL A 986 8.83 6.35 -32.67
N LEU A 987 9.46 5.23 -32.30
CA LEU A 987 8.86 4.20 -31.47
C LEU A 987 9.02 4.54 -29.98
N GLU A 988 7.95 4.37 -29.20
CA GLU A 988 7.94 4.62 -27.75
C GLU A 988 8.39 3.37 -26.97
N GLU A 989 8.81 3.57 -25.71
CA GLU A 989 9.23 2.48 -24.84
C GLU A 989 8.12 1.40 -24.70
N GLY A 990 8.50 0.13 -24.86
CA GLY A 990 7.55 -1.00 -24.91
C GLY A 990 6.88 -1.27 -26.26
N GLU A 991 7.06 -0.38 -27.26
CA GLU A 991 6.59 -0.60 -28.64
C GLU A 991 7.58 -1.38 -29.50
N TYR A 992 8.81 -1.60 -29.03
CA TYR A 992 9.88 -2.22 -29.80
C TYR A 992 10.79 -3.09 -28.92
N GLU A 993 11.59 -3.91 -29.59
CA GLU A 993 12.72 -4.65 -29.05
C GLU A 993 13.91 -4.39 -29.98
N LEU A 994 15.00 -3.83 -29.45
CA LEU A 994 16.27 -3.75 -30.18
C LEU A 994 17.07 -5.00 -29.88
N ILE A 995 17.40 -5.76 -30.92
CA ILE A 995 18.30 -6.91 -30.82
C ILE A 995 19.62 -6.46 -31.40
N ASN A 996 20.59 -6.27 -30.52
CA ASN A 996 21.99 -6.05 -30.91
C ASN A 996 22.73 -7.36 -30.71
N SER A 997 23.35 -7.88 -31.77
CA SER A 997 24.21 -9.07 -31.72
C SER A 997 25.45 -8.88 -32.57
N VAL A 998 26.43 -9.77 -32.40
CA VAL A 998 27.64 -9.81 -33.21
C VAL A 998 27.82 -11.24 -33.72
N GLU A 999 28.10 -11.40 -35.00
CA GLU A 999 28.33 -12.71 -35.61
C GLU A 999 29.69 -12.74 -36.31
N GLU A 1000 30.28 -13.93 -36.44
CA GLU A 1000 31.46 -14.15 -37.29
C GLU A 1000 31.09 -13.92 -38.77
N LYS A 1001 31.96 -13.25 -39.55
CA LYS A 1001 31.75 -13.04 -41.00
C LYS A 1001 31.85 -14.34 -41.79
N ASN A 1002 32.61 -15.32 -41.29
CA ASN A 1002 32.69 -16.65 -41.88
C ASN A 1002 31.45 -17.47 -41.50
N ALA A 1003 30.73 -17.99 -42.51
CA ALA A 1003 29.47 -18.70 -42.30
C ALA A 1003 29.63 -20.03 -41.51
N GLU A 1004 30.79 -20.67 -41.56
CA GLU A 1004 31.08 -21.90 -40.83
C GLU A 1004 31.37 -21.61 -39.34
N GLU A 1005 32.18 -20.59 -39.06
CA GLU A 1005 32.46 -20.10 -37.70
C GLU A 1005 31.20 -19.48 -37.05
N ALA A 1006 30.36 -18.80 -37.84
CA ALA A 1006 29.07 -18.29 -37.38
C ALA A 1006 28.10 -19.41 -37.00
N ALA A 1007 28.14 -20.56 -37.69
CA ALA A 1007 27.31 -21.72 -37.36
C ALA A 1007 27.75 -22.40 -36.05
N ASN A 1008 29.04 -22.28 -35.70
CA ASN A 1008 29.65 -22.89 -34.52
C ASN A 1008 29.83 -21.92 -33.35
N SER A 1009 29.35 -20.67 -33.45
CA SER A 1009 29.43 -19.69 -32.38
C SER A 1009 28.05 -19.19 -31.95
N VAL A 1010 28.00 -18.61 -30.76
CA VAL A 1010 26.83 -17.87 -30.27
C VAL A 1010 27.28 -16.54 -29.72
N SER A 1011 26.41 -15.53 -29.77
CA SER A 1011 26.70 -14.24 -29.18
C SER A 1011 25.56 -13.66 -28.36
N ALA A 1012 25.92 -12.70 -27.50
CA ALA A 1012 24.98 -11.90 -26.74
C ALA A 1012 25.53 -10.49 -26.53
N ALA A 1013 24.63 -9.50 -26.43
CA ALA A 1013 24.97 -8.17 -25.96
C ALA A 1013 25.16 -8.15 -24.43
N LEU A 1014 26.04 -7.27 -23.97
CA LEU A 1014 26.24 -7.00 -22.55
C LEU A 1014 25.36 -5.84 -22.07
N PRO A 1015 24.90 -5.84 -20.79
CA PRO A 1015 23.97 -4.83 -20.27
C PRO A 1015 24.45 -3.39 -20.37
N THR A 1016 25.73 -3.13 -20.08
CA THR A 1016 26.32 -1.77 -20.13
C THR A 1016 27.13 -1.53 -21.42
N GLY A 1017 26.83 -2.27 -22.49
CA GLY A 1017 27.51 -2.13 -23.77
C GLY A 1017 28.66 -3.13 -23.98
N GLY A 1018 28.88 -3.48 -25.24
CA GLY A 1018 29.78 -4.55 -25.67
C GLY A 1018 29.06 -5.86 -25.98
N PHE A 1019 29.83 -6.86 -26.42
CA PHE A 1019 29.32 -8.15 -26.86
C PHE A 1019 30.24 -9.29 -26.41
N VAL A 1020 29.67 -10.49 -26.29
CA VAL A 1020 30.41 -11.72 -26.07
C VAL A 1020 30.06 -12.71 -27.16
N ILE A 1021 31.05 -13.45 -27.64
CA ILE A 1021 30.91 -14.48 -28.67
C ILE A 1021 31.61 -15.72 -28.17
N LEU A 1022 30.87 -16.81 -27.99
CA LEU A 1022 31.38 -18.07 -27.49
C LEU A 1022 31.46 -19.08 -28.64
N ASP A 1023 32.65 -19.62 -28.85
CA ASP A 1023 32.87 -20.75 -29.75
C ASP A 1023 32.34 -22.04 -29.09
N THR A 1024 31.46 -22.74 -29.79
CA THR A 1024 30.79 -23.96 -29.32
C THR A 1024 31.26 -25.22 -30.02
N GLU A 1025 32.24 -25.11 -30.93
CA GLU A 1025 32.84 -26.27 -31.59
C GLU A 1025 33.62 -27.12 -30.59
N LEU A 1026 33.40 -28.44 -30.62
CA LEU A 1026 34.05 -29.41 -29.75
C LEU A 1026 34.95 -30.32 -30.56
N ASN A 1027 36.24 -30.36 -30.21
CA ASN A 1027 37.18 -31.37 -30.68
C ASN A 1027 37.32 -32.54 -29.68
N ASP A 1028 37.99 -33.61 -30.10
CA ASP A 1028 38.13 -34.82 -29.28
C ASP A 1028 38.81 -34.56 -27.92
N ASP A 1029 39.79 -33.65 -27.88
CA ASP A 1029 40.50 -33.27 -26.64
C ASP A 1029 39.58 -32.53 -25.66
N LEU A 1030 38.77 -31.57 -26.14
CA LEU A 1030 37.80 -30.85 -25.31
C LEU A 1030 36.73 -31.80 -24.76
N ILE A 1031 36.26 -32.75 -25.59
CA ILE A 1031 35.31 -33.78 -25.16
C ILE A 1031 35.93 -34.66 -24.07
N ALA A 1032 37.17 -35.12 -24.27
CA ALA A 1032 37.90 -35.94 -23.32
C ALA A 1032 38.14 -35.22 -21.98
N GLU A 1033 38.53 -33.95 -21.99
CA GLU A 1033 38.70 -33.15 -20.77
C GLU A 1033 37.36 -32.91 -20.06
N GLY A 1034 36.29 -32.62 -20.81
CA GLY A 1034 34.95 -32.45 -20.25
C GLY A 1034 34.47 -33.71 -19.53
N TYR A 1035 34.79 -34.89 -20.08
CA TYR A 1035 34.54 -36.18 -19.44
C TYR A 1035 35.41 -36.37 -18.19
N ALA A 1036 36.70 -36.05 -18.23
CA ALA A 1036 37.57 -36.13 -17.06
C ALA A 1036 37.08 -35.24 -15.90
N ARG A 1037 36.55 -34.05 -16.19
CA ARG A 1037 35.93 -33.16 -15.18
C ARG A 1037 34.63 -33.74 -14.61
N ASP A 1038 33.87 -34.52 -15.37
CA ASP A 1038 32.76 -35.29 -14.80
C ASP A 1038 33.25 -36.37 -13.83
N MET A 1039 34.35 -37.03 -14.16
CA MET A 1039 34.96 -38.03 -13.27
C MET A 1039 35.40 -37.38 -11.96
N ILE A 1040 36.03 -36.19 -12.00
CA ILE A 1040 36.38 -35.44 -10.79
C ILE A 1040 35.14 -35.22 -9.92
N ARG A 1041 34.03 -34.76 -10.49
CA ARG A 1041 32.78 -34.58 -9.74
C ARG A 1041 32.29 -35.89 -9.12
N ALA A 1042 32.26 -36.98 -9.89
CA ALA A 1042 31.85 -38.29 -9.40
C ALA A 1042 32.75 -38.79 -8.26
N VAL A 1043 34.05 -38.51 -8.32
CA VAL A 1043 35.01 -38.78 -7.24
C VAL A 1043 34.72 -37.95 -6.00
N GLN A 1044 34.42 -36.66 -6.14
CA GLN A 1044 34.06 -35.83 -4.99
C GLN A 1044 32.74 -36.27 -4.33
N ASP A 1045 31.74 -36.67 -5.13
CA ASP A 1045 30.49 -37.24 -4.63
C ASP A 1045 30.75 -38.56 -3.88
N ALA A 1046 31.63 -39.43 -4.40
CA ALA A 1046 32.04 -40.66 -3.74
C ALA A 1046 32.83 -40.42 -2.44
N ARG A 1047 33.71 -39.41 -2.41
CA ARG A 1047 34.44 -38.98 -1.19
C ARG A 1047 33.47 -38.55 -0.10
N LYS A 1048 32.46 -37.76 -0.47
CA LYS A 1048 31.40 -37.31 0.45
C LYS A 1048 30.56 -38.49 0.96
N ALA A 1049 30.21 -39.43 0.08
CA ALA A 1049 29.48 -40.65 0.48
C ALA A 1049 30.30 -41.56 1.41
N ALA A 1050 31.63 -41.52 1.29
CA ALA A 1050 32.58 -42.24 2.15
C ALA A 1050 32.99 -41.47 3.43
N ASP A 1051 32.37 -40.31 3.70
CA ASP A 1051 32.66 -39.44 4.85
C ASP A 1051 34.13 -38.98 4.95
N LEU A 1052 34.82 -38.89 3.80
CA LEU A 1052 36.18 -38.39 3.71
C LEU A 1052 36.22 -36.86 3.74
N GLN A 1053 37.18 -36.29 4.47
CA GLN A 1053 37.37 -34.85 4.50
C GLN A 1053 37.96 -34.37 3.16
N ILE A 1054 37.67 -33.13 2.75
CA ILE A 1054 38.13 -32.60 1.46
C ILE A 1054 39.66 -32.58 1.34
N SER A 1055 40.37 -32.48 2.47
CA SER A 1055 41.83 -32.50 2.56
C SER A 1055 42.45 -33.90 2.55
N ASP A 1056 41.64 -34.96 2.63
CA ASP A 1056 42.17 -36.33 2.70
C ASP A 1056 42.78 -36.74 1.36
N ARG A 1057 43.99 -37.31 1.40
CA ARG A 1057 44.60 -37.95 0.22
C ARG A 1057 43.96 -39.32 0.01
N ILE A 1058 43.76 -39.71 -1.25
CA ILE A 1058 43.02 -40.93 -1.59
C ILE A 1058 43.76 -41.88 -2.53
N ALA A 1059 43.47 -43.17 -2.41
CA ALA A 1059 43.65 -44.13 -3.48
C ALA A 1059 42.37 -44.19 -4.32
N LEU A 1060 42.47 -43.92 -5.62
CA LEU A 1060 41.35 -43.83 -6.54
C LEU A 1060 41.36 -44.99 -7.55
N LYS A 1061 40.23 -45.70 -7.65
CA LYS A 1061 39.93 -46.61 -8.75
C LYS A 1061 38.66 -46.18 -9.49
N LEU A 1062 38.75 -46.08 -10.81
CA LEU A 1062 37.65 -45.72 -11.69
C LEU A 1062 37.33 -46.88 -12.63
N VAL A 1063 36.06 -47.22 -12.74
CA VAL A 1063 35.53 -48.08 -13.81
C VAL A 1063 34.69 -47.18 -14.71
N VAL A 1064 35.02 -47.11 -16.00
CA VAL A 1064 34.32 -46.29 -16.98
C VAL A 1064 34.00 -47.11 -18.24
N PRO A 1065 33.04 -46.70 -19.09
CA PRO A 1065 32.81 -47.32 -20.39
C PRO A 1065 34.10 -47.49 -21.21
N ALA A 1066 34.20 -48.59 -21.95
CA ALA A 1066 35.43 -48.95 -22.68
C ALA A 1066 35.91 -47.85 -23.64
N GLU A 1067 34.98 -47.08 -24.23
CA GLU A 1067 35.27 -45.96 -25.13
C GLU A 1067 35.79 -44.70 -24.42
N ASP A 1068 35.63 -44.60 -23.10
CA ASP A 1068 36.01 -43.44 -22.29
C ASP A 1068 37.31 -43.64 -21.50
N VAL A 1069 37.83 -44.88 -21.39
CA VAL A 1069 39.08 -45.17 -20.67
C VAL A 1069 40.24 -44.31 -21.18
N ALA A 1070 40.37 -44.19 -22.51
CA ALA A 1070 41.43 -43.38 -23.12
C ALA A 1070 41.29 -41.88 -22.79
N LYS A 1071 40.05 -41.38 -22.68
CA LYS A 1071 39.76 -39.98 -22.32
C LYS A 1071 40.20 -39.69 -20.88
N VAL A 1072 39.92 -40.63 -19.97
CA VAL A 1072 40.29 -40.50 -18.55
C VAL A 1072 41.80 -40.66 -18.36
N GLU A 1073 42.45 -41.59 -19.05
CA GLU A 1073 43.92 -41.73 -19.02
C GLU A 1073 44.62 -40.48 -19.55
N GLN A 1074 44.13 -39.89 -20.64
CA GLN A 1074 44.69 -38.66 -21.22
C GLN A 1074 44.75 -37.51 -20.19
N PHE A 1075 43.75 -37.42 -19.30
CA PHE A 1075 43.63 -36.37 -18.28
C PHE A 1075 43.86 -36.90 -16.85
N LYS A 1076 44.60 -37.99 -16.70
CA LYS A 1076 44.87 -38.63 -15.41
C LYS A 1076 45.47 -37.67 -14.37
N GLU A 1077 46.39 -36.80 -14.78
CA GLU A 1077 47.03 -35.83 -13.89
C GLU A 1077 46.03 -34.79 -13.37
N LEU A 1078 45.11 -34.32 -14.23
CA LEU A 1078 44.04 -33.41 -13.85
C LEU A 1078 43.12 -34.07 -12.83
N VAL A 1079 42.65 -35.30 -13.10
CA VAL A 1079 41.78 -36.01 -12.16
C VAL A 1079 42.49 -36.27 -10.84
N SER A 1080 43.77 -36.66 -10.88
CA SER A 1080 44.53 -37.00 -9.67
C SER A 1080 44.82 -35.76 -8.80
N SER A 1081 45.16 -34.63 -9.41
CA SER A 1081 45.45 -33.38 -8.69
C SER A 1081 44.19 -32.79 -8.03
N GLU A 1082 43.10 -32.67 -8.80
CA GLU A 1082 41.82 -32.12 -8.35
C GLU A 1082 41.10 -32.99 -7.31
N THR A 1083 41.51 -34.25 -7.15
CA THR A 1083 40.92 -35.18 -6.18
C THR A 1083 41.88 -35.60 -5.07
N LEU A 1084 43.09 -35.04 -5.02
CA LEU A 1084 44.16 -35.42 -4.09
C LEU A 1084 44.49 -36.92 -4.11
N ALA A 1085 44.38 -37.55 -5.29
CA ALA A 1085 44.67 -38.97 -5.46
C ALA A 1085 46.19 -39.23 -5.48
N THR A 1086 46.66 -40.08 -4.56
CA THR A 1086 48.06 -40.53 -4.51
C THR A 1086 48.30 -41.79 -5.35
N SER A 1087 47.24 -42.51 -5.69
CA SER A 1087 47.27 -43.61 -6.66
C SER A 1087 46.00 -43.59 -7.52
N PHE A 1088 46.15 -43.89 -8.81
CA PHE A 1088 45.08 -43.81 -9.80
C PHE A 1088 45.11 -45.03 -10.73
N GLU A 1089 44.02 -45.79 -10.74
CA GLU A 1089 43.76 -46.92 -11.63
C GLU A 1089 42.43 -46.70 -12.35
N VAL A 1090 42.41 -46.80 -13.69
CA VAL A 1090 41.17 -46.77 -14.48
C VAL A 1090 41.03 -48.04 -15.31
N THR A 1091 39.83 -48.62 -15.32
CA THR A 1091 39.53 -49.89 -16.01
C THR A 1091 38.21 -49.79 -16.77
N ALA A 1092 38.03 -50.64 -17.79
CA ALA A 1092 36.80 -50.69 -18.57
C ALA A 1092 35.69 -51.47 -17.85
N GLY A 1093 34.45 -50.97 -17.89
CA GLY A 1093 33.25 -51.67 -17.43
C GLY A 1093 31.98 -51.13 -18.11
N ASP A 1094 30.82 -51.73 -17.78
CA ASP A 1094 29.54 -51.38 -18.42
C ASP A 1094 28.93 -50.07 -17.87
N GLU A 1095 29.24 -49.72 -16.61
CA GLU A 1095 28.73 -48.53 -15.92
C GLU A 1095 29.86 -47.81 -15.18
N LEU A 1096 29.67 -46.52 -14.90
CA LEU A 1096 30.57 -45.72 -14.07
C LEU A 1096 30.55 -46.24 -12.62
N ASN A 1097 31.70 -46.68 -12.12
CA ASN A 1097 31.90 -46.99 -10.69
C ASN A 1097 33.15 -46.27 -10.17
N VAL A 1098 33.04 -45.69 -8.97
CA VAL A 1098 34.11 -44.90 -8.34
C VAL A 1098 34.39 -45.46 -6.96
N GLU A 1099 35.60 -45.99 -6.76
CA GLU A 1099 36.06 -46.46 -5.47
C GLU A 1099 37.14 -45.52 -4.93
N VAL A 1100 36.89 -44.96 -3.75
CA VAL A 1100 37.83 -44.10 -3.03
C VAL A 1100 38.13 -44.69 -1.67
N ALA A 1101 39.41 -44.74 -1.31
CA ALA A 1101 39.87 -45.11 0.02
C ALA A 1101 40.88 -44.08 0.52
N LYS A 1102 40.89 -43.78 1.83
CA LYS A 1102 41.89 -42.91 2.44
C LYS A 1102 43.28 -43.52 2.27
N ALA A 1103 44.22 -42.74 1.73
CA ALA A 1103 45.59 -43.15 1.48
C ALA A 1103 46.44 -43.23 2.75
#